data_AF-A0A4R6RZF2-F1
#
_entry.id   AF-A0A4R6RZF2-F1
#
_cell.length_a   1.000
_cell.length_b   1.000
_cell.length_c   1.000
_cell.angle_alpha   90.00
_cell.angle_beta   90.00
_cell.angle_gamma   90.00
#
_symmetry.space_group_name_H-M   'P 1'
#
loop_
_entity.id
_entity.type
_entity.pdbx_description
1 polymer ?
#
loop_
_entity_poly.entity_id
_entity_poly.type
_entity_poly.pdbx_seq_one_letter_code
_entity_poly.pdbx_strand_id
1 'polypeptide(L)'
;MKLSEMDYHSLNAMLNLYDTDGKIQFDKDRESARQYFLQHVNQNMVYFHSFEERMRYLLDNDYYERELTEQYSTKFIEQLTDEAYALKFRFPAFLGAFKFFTSYALKTFDGKRYLERFEDRVVMVSLGLAQGDQELARGFMREMISGRFQPATPTFLNMGKAQRGELVSCFLLRVEDNMESISRGINSSLQLSKRGGGVALSLSNIREAGAPIKKIENQSSGIIPVMKLLEDSFSYANQLGARQGAGAVYLSAHHPDIMKFLDTKRENADEKIRIKTLSLGVVVPDITFELAKKNEDMYLFSPYDVERVYGVPFGDLSVTEHYYDMVNDSRISKTKISARHFFQTVAELQFESGYPYIVFEDTVNKANPIKGRINMSNLCVSGDTRLLTDSGYQAARDLYESQSKFQAIVDTRARDMNLATPGVAAENSTPMHLTAELADIFKLTTAEGFELRATEWHKMYVVRDGELMKIPLNEVLPGDRVLVQSGEGAFGDFHNTELAYITGALAADGTFAVNENTSSARLYLYGPKREFAEQLEAAAATVLHGREDLIERQSTLTPEFTYSSIYKRAALQSAPLAKLLAEFGVTRETKTAIPEFVLRGDRDTQVAYLTGFFQLEGSVTGSNSAGSMSIEASSTDRKGLMKV
;
A
#
# COMPACT_ATOMS: atom_id res chain seq x y z
N MET A 1 32.87 4.55 -22.48
CA MET A 1 31.80 4.35 -23.49
C MET A 1 31.05 5.67 -23.64
N LYS A 2 30.57 6.06 -24.82
CA LYS A 2 29.74 7.27 -24.91
C LYS A 2 28.37 6.97 -24.31
N LEU A 3 27.84 7.89 -23.50
CA LEU A 3 26.50 7.76 -22.88
C LEU A 3 25.37 7.55 -23.91
N SER A 4 25.57 7.99 -25.16
CA SER A 4 24.65 7.79 -26.28
C SER A 4 24.60 6.36 -26.85
N GLU A 5 25.43 5.44 -26.36
CA GLU A 5 25.53 4.04 -26.80
C GLU A 5 25.08 3.04 -25.72
N MET A 6 24.59 3.53 -24.57
CA MET A 6 24.16 2.67 -23.48
C MET A 6 22.71 2.17 -23.69
N ASP A 7 22.53 0.88 -23.45
CA ASP A 7 21.22 0.22 -23.45
C ASP A 7 20.32 0.73 -22.31
N TYR A 8 19.01 0.76 -22.54
CA TYR A 8 18.04 1.31 -21.59
C TYR A 8 17.90 0.47 -20.31
N HIS A 9 18.05 -0.87 -20.37
CA HIS A 9 18.09 -1.66 -19.12
C HIS A 9 19.36 -1.36 -18.32
N SER A 10 20.50 -1.15 -18.97
CA SER A 10 21.73 -0.71 -18.31
C SER A 10 21.56 0.66 -17.64
N LEU A 11 20.88 1.61 -18.29
CA LEU A 11 20.58 2.93 -17.71
C LEU A 11 19.61 2.85 -16.52
N ASN A 12 18.57 2.03 -16.59
CA ASN A 12 17.68 1.77 -15.45
C ASN A 12 18.44 1.12 -14.28
N ALA A 13 19.35 0.19 -14.56
CA ALA A 13 20.16 -0.46 -13.53
C ALA A 13 21.12 0.51 -12.81
N MET A 14 21.40 1.70 -13.38
CA MET A 14 22.15 2.75 -12.67
C MET A 14 21.37 3.34 -11.48
N LEU A 15 20.06 3.10 -11.35
CA LEU A 15 19.32 3.43 -10.12
C LEU A 15 19.72 2.56 -8.92
N ASN A 16 20.25 1.35 -9.19
CA ASN A 16 20.79 0.45 -8.17
C ASN A 16 22.30 0.67 -7.93
N LEU A 17 22.86 1.76 -8.49
CA LEU A 17 24.27 2.13 -8.34
C LEU A 17 24.37 3.56 -7.81
N TYR A 18 24.85 3.68 -6.58
CA TYR A 18 25.31 4.96 -6.05
C TYR A 18 26.50 5.46 -6.87
N ASP A 19 26.53 6.76 -7.13
CA ASP A 19 27.72 7.44 -7.66
C ASP A 19 28.79 7.61 -6.57
N THR A 20 29.85 8.35 -6.88
CA THR A 20 30.95 8.65 -5.93
C THR A 20 30.50 9.41 -4.69
N ASP A 21 29.31 10.01 -4.73
CA ASP A 21 28.79 10.93 -3.73
C ASP A 21 27.63 10.29 -2.93
N GLY A 22 27.44 8.96 -3.08
CA GLY A 22 26.40 8.21 -2.39
C GLY A 22 24.98 8.48 -2.91
N LYS A 23 24.83 9.05 -4.11
CA LYS A 23 23.52 9.45 -4.66
C LYS A 23 23.02 8.49 -5.72
N ILE A 24 21.70 8.26 -5.71
CA ILE A 24 20.99 7.58 -6.79
C ILE A 24 20.90 8.54 -7.97
N GLN A 25 21.36 8.08 -9.14
CA GLN A 25 21.42 8.89 -10.34
C GLN A 25 20.03 8.95 -11.03
N PHE A 26 19.03 9.60 -10.40
CA PHE A 26 17.64 9.59 -10.87
C PHE A 26 17.42 10.05 -12.33
N ASP A 27 18.25 10.96 -12.86
CA ASP A 27 18.16 11.36 -14.27
C ASP A 27 18.50 10.22 -15.26
N LYS A 28 19.16 9.14 -14.80
CA LYS A 28 19.35 7.92 -15.59
C LYS A 28 18.05 7.17 -15.84
N ASP A 29 17.03 7.32 -14.99
CA ASP A 29 15.69 6.76 -15.24
C ASP A 29 14.98 7.52 -16.36
N ARG A 30 15.06 8.85 -16.34
CA ARG A 30 14.51 9.70 -17.41
C ARG A 30 15.21 9.47 -18.74
N GLU A 31 16.54 9.35 -18.72
CA GLU A 31 17.30 9.01 -19.93
C GLU A 31 17.07 7.54 -20.34
N SER A 32 16.87 6.61 -19.40
CA SER A 32 16.44 5.22 -19.70
C SER A 32 15.08 5.19 -20.39
N ALA A 33 14.08 5.91 -19.87
CA ALA A 33 12.77 6.04 -20.50
C ALA A 33 12.91 6.61 -21.93
N ARG A 34 13.71 7.67 -22.11
CA ARG A 34 13.99 8.26 -23.42
C ARG A 34 14.69 7.29 -24.37
N GLN A 35 15.72 6.57 -23.91
CA GLN A 35 16.45 5.59 -24.70
C GLN A 35 15.57 4.39 -25.04
N TYR A 36 14.70 3.93 -24.14
CA TYR A 36 13.69 2.92 -24.43
C TYR A 36 12.76 3.38 -25.57
N PHE A 37 12.37 4.66 -25.59
CA PHE A 37 11.62 5.21 -26.71
C PHE A 37 12.43 5.23 -28.02
N LEU A 38 13.70 5.65 -28.01
CA LEU A 38 14.54 5.78 -29.21
C LEU A 38 15.03 4.43 -29.78
N GLN A 39 15.42 3.52 -28.89
CA GLN A 39 16.04 2.24 -29.22
C GLN A 39 15.00 1.12 -29.42
N HIS A 40 13.85 1.17 -28.73
CA HIS A 40 12.86 0.09 -28.76
C HIS A 40 11.48 0.55 -29.26
N VAL A 41 10.80 1.46 -28.57
CA VAL A 41 9.39 1.78 -28.86
C VAL A 41 9.25 2.36 -30.27
N ASN A 42 9.97 3.45 -30.60
CA ASN A 42 9.82 4.14 -31.88
C ASN A 42 10.22 3.27 -33.08
N GLN A 43 11.09 2.27 -32.88
CA GLN A 43 11.49 1.32 -33.94
C GLN A 43 10.42 0.25 -34.18
N ASN A 44 9.73 -0.17 -33.12
CA ASN A 44 8.71 -1.23 -33.17
C ASN A 44 7.27 -0.71 -33.33
N MET A 45 7.01 0.59 -33.11
CA MET A 45 5.75 1.24 -33.50
C MET A 45 5.46 1.04 -35.00
N VAL A 46 4.19 0.82 -35.34
CA VAL A 46 3.72 0.96 -36.72
C VAL A 46 3.39 2.44 -36.97
N TYR A 47 3.86 2.98 -38.10
CA TYR A 47 3.49 4.31 -38.59
C TYR A 47 2.59 4.17 -39.81
N PHE A 48 1.58 5.03 -39.87
CA PHE A 48 0.60 5.13 -40.96
C PHE A 48 0.73 6.52 -41.61
N HIS A 49 0.33 6.66 -42.87
CA HIS A 49 0.42 7.94 -43.59
C HIS A 49 -0.66 8.94 -43.18
N SER A 50 -1.81 8.46 -42.68
CA SER A 50 -2.88 9.31 -42.13
C SER A 50 -3.61 8.64 -40.96
N PHE A 51 -4.34 9.45 -40.19
CA PHE A 51 -5.24 8.96 -39.14
C PHE A 51 -6.32 8.02 -39.71
N GLU A 52 -6.88 8.36 -40.88
CA GLU A 52 -7.89 7.53 -41.55
C GLU A 52 -7.33 6.16 -41.95
N GLU A 53 -6.09 6.10 -42.46
CA GLU A 53 -5.43 4.83 -42.78
C GLU A 53 -5.20 3.98 -41.51
N ARG A 54 -4.73 4.60 -40.42
CA ARG A 54 -4.57 3.93 -39.12
C ARG A 54 -5.89 3.33 -38.64
N MET A 55 -6.96 4.13 -38.59
CA MET A 55 -8.26 3.66 -38.11
C MET A 55 -8.82 2.56 -39.00
N ARG A 56 -8.72 2.70 -40.33
CA ARG A 56 -9.13 1.65 -41.28
C ARG A 56 -8.37 0.35 -41.05
N TYR A 57 -7.03 0.40 -40.93
CA TYR A 57 -6.21 -0.77 -40.64
C TYR A 57 -6.61 -1.46 -39.32
N LEU A 58 -6.84 -0.69 -38.25
CA LEU A 58 -7.21 -1.24 -36.95
C LEU A 58 -8.62 -1.84 -36.92
N LEU A 59 -9.56 -1.29 -37.69
CA LEU A 59 -10.94 -1.78 -37.80
C LEU A 59 -11.10 -2.95 -38.77
N ASP A 60 -10.31 -3.01 -39.84
CA ASP A 60 -10.40 -4.06 -40.87
C ASP A 60 -9.55 -5.30 -40.53
N ASN A 61 -8.71 -5.22 -39.50
CA ASN A 61 -7.92 -6.34 -38.96
C ASN A 61 -8.33 -6.70 -37.51
N ASP A 62 -9.58 -6.38 -37.10
CA ASP A 62 -10.16 -6.74 -35.79
C ASP A 62 -9.32 -6.35 -34.55
N TYR A 63 -8.55 -5.26 -34.65
CA TYR A 63 -7.81 -4.70 -33.51
C TYR A 63 -8.69 -3.78 -32.66
N TYR A 64 -9.53 -2.93 -33.29
CA TYR A 64 -10.49 -2.04 -32.63
C TYR A 64 -11.94 -2.46 -32.87
N GLU A 65 -12.78 -2.21 -31.88
CA GLU A 65 -14.23 -2.50 -31.90
C GLU A 65 -14.96 -1.44 -32.72
N ARG A 66 -15.67 -1.86 -33.78
CA ARG A 66 -16.27 -0.96 -34.76
C ARG A 66 -17.47 -0.21 -34.19
N GLU A 67 -18.28 -0.94 -33.44
CA GLU A 67 -19.46 -0.49 -32.69
C GLU A 67 -19.14 0.65 -31.71
N LEU A 68 -17.91 0.70 -31.19
CA LEU A 68 -17.44 1.84 -30.40
C LEU A 68 -17.15 3.05 -31.28
N THR A 69 -16.37 2.85 -32.35
CA THR A 69 -15.94 3.96 -33.21
C THR A 69 -17.08 4.62 -33.96
N GLU A 70 -18.11 3.85 -34.35
CA GLU A 70 -19.27 4.35 -35.10
C GLU A 70 -20.21 5.25 -34.27
N GLN A 71 -20.07 5.29 -32.95
CA GLN A 71 -20.78 6.25 -32.08
C GLN A 71 -20.31 7.69 -32.26
N TYR A 72 -19.17 7.90 -32.92
CA TYR A 72 -18.54 9.21 -33.10
C TYR A 72 -18.20 9.43 -34.58
N SER A 73 -18.24 10.69 -35.04
CA SER A 73 -17.69 11.01 -36.36
C SER A 73 -16.17 10.81 -36.36
N THR A 74 -15.60 10.23 -37.43
CA THR A 74 -14.15 10.01 -37.58
C THR A 74 -13.35 11.29 -37.32
N LYS A 75 -13.86 12.45 -37.77
CA LYS A 75 -13.28 13.77 -37.54
C LYS A 75 -13.20 14.15 -36.06
N PHE A 76 -14.18 13.76 -35.25
CA PHE A 76 -14.12 13.99 -33.79
C PHE A 76 -13.06 13.11 -33.13
N ILE A 77 -12.96 11.82 -33.53
CA ILE A 77 -11.93 10.91 -33.01
C ILE A 77 -10.53 11.43 -33.37
N GLU A 78 -10.35 11.92 -34.60
CA GLU A 78 -9.12 12.58 -35.06
C GLU A 78 -8.80 13.82 -34.21
N GLN A 79 -9.75 14.76 -34.04
CA GLN A 79 -9.59 15.95 -33.20
C GLN A 79 -9.26 15.62 -31.73
N LEU A 80 -9.93 14.63 -31.14
CA LEU A 80 -9.68 14.20 -29.77
C LEU A 80 -8.28 13.57 -29.63
N THR A 81 -7.82 12.87 -30.68
CA THR A 81 -6.46 12.34 -30.78
C THR A 81 -5.44 13.49 -30.88
N ASP A 82 -5.64 14.44 -31.78
CA ASP A 82 -4.76 15.61 -31.91
C ASP A 82 -4.66 16.41 -30.60
N GLU A 83 -5.77 16.61 -29.88
CA GLU A 83 -5.78 17.23 -28.55
C GLU A 83 -4.99 16.42 -27.52
N ALA A 84 -5.14 15.09 -27.51
CA ALA A 84 -4.39 14.20 -26.63
C ALA A 84 -2.87 14.28 -26.87
N TYR A 85 -2.43 14.25 -28.14
CA TYR A 85 -1.03 14.40 -28.50
C TYR A 85 -0.48 15.83 -28.29
N ALA A 86 -1.33 16.86 -28.42
CA ALA A 86 -0.95 18.26 -28.17
C ALA A 86 -0.61 18.53 -26.70
N LEU A 87 -1.15 17.74 -25.75
CA LEU A 87 -0.77 17.76 -24.33
C LEU A 87 0.65 17.21 -24.08
N LYS A 88 1.28 16.55 -25.08
CA LYS A 88 2.68 16.10 -25.07
C LYS A 88 3.04 15.24 -23.84
N PHE A 89 2.19 14.27 -23.50
CA PHE A 89 2.41 13.35 -22.38
C PHE A 89 3.80 12.71 -22.41
N ARG A 90 4.47 12.62 -21.25
CA ARG A 90 5.74 11.91 -21.10
C ARG A 90 5.66 11.03 -19.87
N PHE A 91 6.07 9.77 -20.01
CA PHE A 91 6.27 8.91 -18.86
C PHE A 91 7.41 9.51 -17.99
N PRO A 92 7.19 9.72 -16.69
CA PRO A 92 8.20 10.31 -15.81
C PRO A 92 9.34 9.34 -15.48
N ALA A 93 9.10 8.03 -15.64
CA ALA A 93 9.99 6.94 -15.26
C ALA A 93 10.03 5.81 -16.32
N PHE A 94 11.15 5.08 -16.43
CA PHE A 94 11.29 3.96 -17.37
C PHE A 94 10.26 2.87 -17.10
N LEU A 95 10.07 2.48 -15.83
CA LEU A 95 9.17 1.40 -15.46
C LEU A 95 7.73 1.66 -15.92
N GLY A 96 7.25 2.91 -15.86
CA GLY A 96 5.93 3.29 -16.37
C GLY A 96 5.80 3.06 -17.88
N ALA A 97 6.78 3.52 -18.66
CA ALA A 97 6.80 3.31 -20.11
C ALA A 97 6.93 1.81 -20.46
N PHE A 98 7.88 1.11 -19.84
CA PHE A 98 8.11 -0.31 -20.03
C PHE A 98 6.86 -1.13 -19.68
N LYS A 99 6.21 -0.82 -18.55
CA LYS A 99 5.00 -1.51 -18.12
C LYS A 99 3.83 -1.26 -19.08
N PHE A 100 3.66 -0.03 -19.54
CA PHE A 100 2.65 0.32 -20.54
C PHE A 100 2.85 -0.46 -21.85
N PHE A 101 4.03 -0.39 -22.47
CA PHE A 101 4.28 -1.07 -23.75
C PHE A 101 4.36 -2.58 -23.63
N THR A 102 4.83 -3.15 -22.52
CA THR A 102 4.84 -4.61 -22.34
C THR A 102 3.44 -5.18 -22.09
N SER A 103 2.60 -4.49 -21.31
CA SER A 103 1.38 -5.08 -20.72
C SER A 103 0.05 -4.42 -21.13
N TYR A 104 0.04 -3.19 -21.66
CA TYR A 104 -1.19 -2.42 -21.91
C TYR A 104 -1.40 -2.00 -23.37
N ALA A 105 -0.36 -1.47 -24.01
CA ALA A 105 -0.41 -1.02 -25.40
C ALA A 105 -0.87 -2.16 -26.32
N LEU A 106 -1.79 -1.86 -27.24
CA LEU A 106 -2.12 -2.77 -28.32
C LEU A 106 -0.86 -3.12 -29.14
N LYS A 107 -0.74 -4.40 -29.48
CA LYS A 107 0.31 -4.95 -30.34
C LYS A 107 -0.32 -5.65 -31.55
N THR A 108 0.47 -5.87 -32.59
CA THR A 108 0.12 -6.82 -33.64
C THR A 108 -0.12 -8.21 -33.05
N PHE A 109 -0.97 -9.04 -33.67
CA PHE A 109 -1.31 -10.37 -33.12
C PHE A 109 -0.10 -11.33 -33.01
N ASP A 110 0.97 -11.10 -33.77
CA ASP A 110 2.24 -11.83 -33.63
C ASP A 110 3.14 -11.31 -32.48
N GLY A 111 2.68 -10.29 -31.74
CA GLY A 111 3.34 -9.68 -30.59
C GLY A 111 4.53 -8.77 -30.92
N LYS A 112 4.92 -8.62 -32.20
CA LYS A 112 6.19 -7.99 -32.57
C LYS A 112 6.18 -6.47 -32.63
N ARG A 113 5.04 -5.84 -32.95
CA ARG A 113 4.96 -4.38 -33.19
C ARG A 113 3.87 -3.72 -32.35
N TYR A 114 4.06 -2.44 -32.04
CA TYR A 114 3.11 -1.63 -31.27
C TYR A 114 2.15 -0.87 -32.20
N LEU A 115 0.87 -0.82 -31.83
CA LEU A 115 -0.22 -0.15 -32.56
C LEU A 115 -0.82 1.05 -31.79
N GLU A 116 -0.43 1.20 -30.52
CA GLU A 116 -0.87 2.28 -29.62
C GLU A 116 0.30 2.90 -28.86
N ARG A 117 0.28 4.23 -28.74
CA ARG A 117 0.92 5.00 -27.67
C ARG A 117 -0.05 5.20 -26.50
N PHE A 118 0.41 5.88 -25.44
CA PHE A 118 -0.42 6.15 -24.26
C PHE A 118 -1.64 7.00 -24.61
N GLU A 119 -1.42 8.03 -25.43
CA GLU A 119 -2.43 8.94 -25.94
C GLU A 119 -3.54 8.19 -26.71
N ASP A 120 -3.18 7.30 -27.64
CA ASP A 120 -4.14 6.46 -28.39
C ASP A 120 -5.00 5.61 -27.43
N ARG A 121 -4.34 4.97 -26.45
CA ARG A 121 -5.00 4.11 -25.48
C ARG A 121 -6.01 4.92 -24.65
N VAL A 122 -5.61 6.10 -24.17
CA VAL A 122 -6.47 7.02 -23.40
C VAL A 122 -7.66 7.50 -24.24
N VAL A 123 -7.46 7.90 -25.50
CA VAL A 123 -8.54 8.34 -26.40
C VAL A 123 -9.60 7.24 -26.53
N MET A 124 -9.18 6.02 -26.86
CA MET A 124 -10.11 4.89 -27.02
C MET A 124 -10.81 4.47 -25.72
N VAL A 125 -10.16 4.65 -24.56
CA VAL A 125 -10.83 4.46 -23.25
C VAL A 125 -11.86 5.56 -23.00
N SER A 126 -11.52 6.82 -23.31
CA SER A 126 -12.39 7.99 -23.11
C SER A 126 -13.68 7.88 -23.94
N LEU A 127 -13.55 7.47 -25.20
CA LEU A 127 -14.68 7.25 -26.11
C LEU A 127 -15.61 6.14 -25.58
N GLY A 128 -15.04 5.06 -25.04
CA GLY A 128 -15.82 3.94 -24.48
C GLY A 128 -16.52 4.25 -23.17
N LEU A 129 -15.94 5.10 -22.32
CA LEU A 129 -16.58 5.58 -21.10
C LEU A 129 -17.68 6.62 -21.38
N ALA A 130 -17.56 7.39 -22.46
CA ALA A 130 -18.48 8.49 -22.78
C ALA A 130 -19.66 8.12 -23.72
N GLN A 131 -19.65 6.94 -24.36
CA GLN A 131 -20.79 6.35 -25.08
C GLN A 131 -21.50 7.29 -26.10
N GLY A 132 -20.73 8.07 -26.84
CA GLY A 132 -21.20 9.04 -27.85
C GLY A 132 -21.15 10.51 -27.39
N ASP A 133 -21.01 10.78 -26.09
CA ASP A 133 -20.86 12.15 -25.58
C ASP A 133 -19.44 12.69 -25.82
N GLN A 134 -19.36 13.70 -26.70
CA GLN A 134 -18.10 14.29 -27.13
C GLN A 134 -17.41 15.11 -26.04
N GLU A 135 -18.16 15.85 -25.20
CA GLU A 135 -17.56 16.69 -24.17
C GLU A 135 -17.15 15.85 -22.95
N LEU A 136 -17.92 14.80 -22.63
CA LEU A 136 -17.51 13.81 -21.63
C LEU A 136 -16.26 13.03 -22.08
N ALA A 137 -16.15 12.66 -23.37
CA ALA A 137 -14.94 12.04 -23.91
C ALA A 137 -13.71 12.97 -23.81
N ARG A 138 -13.86 14.27 -24.10
CA ARG A 138 -12.80 15.28 -23.87
C ARG A 138 -12.42 15.39 -22.39
N GLY A 139 -13.42 15.36 -21.49
CA GLY A 139 -13.22 15.37 -20.05
C GLY A 139 -12.35 14.19 -19.59
N PHE A 140 -12.78 12.96 -19.87
CA PHE A 140 -12.04 11.75 -19.52
C PHE A 140 -10.61 11.74 -20.08
N MET A 141 -10.42 12.17 -21.34
CA MET A 141 -9.10 12.24 -21.96
C MET A 141 -8.16 13.18 -21.19
N ARG A 142 -8.63 14.37 -20.81
CA ARG A 142 -7.84 15.36 -20.06
C ARG A 142 -7.52 14.91 -18.64
N GLU A 143 -8.48 14.30 -17.94
CA GLU A 143 -8.26 13.74 -16.60
C GLU A 143 -7.23 12.60 -16.62
N MET A 144 -7.29 11.71 -17.63
CA MET A 144 -6.31 10.63 -17.79
C MET A 144 -4.92 11.11 -18.19
N ILE A 145 -4.78 11.98 -19.19
CA ILE A 145 -3.46 12.46 -19.63
C ILE A 145 -2.78 13.34 -18.57
N SER A 146 -3.55 14.05 -17.75
CA SER A 146 -3.00 14.79 -16.61
C SER A 146 -2.59 13.92 -15.42
N GLY A 147 -2.91 12.62 -15.42
CA GLY A 147 -2.66 11.71 -14.30
C GLY A 147 -3.61 11.88 -13.11
N ARG A 148 -4.68 12.69 -13.23
CA ARG A 148 -5.69 12.87 -12.16
C ARG A 148 -6.67 11.70 -12.06
N PHE A 149 -6.90 10.98 -13.16
CA PHE A 149 -7.77 9.82 -13.19
C PHE A 149 -7.08 8.65 -13.90
N GLN A 150 -7.12 7.47 -13.30
CA GLN A 150 -6.64 6.22 -13.93
C GLN A 150 -7.74 5.17 -13.77
N PRO A 151 -8.42 4.75 -14.85
CA PRO A 151 -9.36 3.63 -14.79
C PRO A 151 -8.66 2.35 -14.36
N ALA A 152 -9.41 1.47 -13.68
CA ALA A 152 -8.94 0.16 -13.28
C ALA A 152 -8.33 -0.62 -14.47
N THR A 153 -7.32 -1.46 -14.18
CA THR A 153 -6.61 -2.28 -15.18
C THR A 153 -7.52 -2.94 -16.23
N PRO A 154 -8.60 -3.68 -15.89
CA PRO A 154 -9.46 -4.31 -16.90
C PRO A 154 -10.08 -3.29 -17.86
N THR A 155 -10.63 -2.18 -17.35
CA THR A 155 -11.18 -1.09 -18.17
C THR A 155 -10.12 -0.48 -19.08
N PHE A 156 -8.98 -0.05 -18.53
CA PHE A 156 -7.93 0.64 -19.28
C PHE A 156 -7.27 -0.26 -20.33
N LEU A 157 -7.07 -1.54 -20.00
CA LEU A 157 -6.49 -2.53 -20.90
C LEU A 157 -7.41 -2.86 -22.08
N ASN A 158 -8.70 -3.12 -21.80
CA ASN A 158 -9.61 -3.81 -22.71
C ASN A 158 -10.50 -2.89 -23.56
N MET A 159 -10.91 -1.71 -23.06
CA MET A 159 -11.91 -0.85 -23.73
C MET A 159 -11.59 -0.64 -25.22
N GLY A 160 -12.57 -0.75 -26.12
CA GLY A 160 -12.43 -0.43 -27.54
C GLY A 160 -11.48 -1.29 -28.37
N LYS A 161 -10.84 -2.32 -27.80
CA LYS A 161 -10.16 -3.37 -28.56
C LYS A 161 -11.19 -4.42 -28.99
N ALA A 162 -11.14 -4.90 -30.22
CA ALA A 162 -12.09 -5.92 -30.68
C ALA A 162 -11.82 -7.28 -29.99
N GLN A 163 -10.55 -7.70 -29.93
CA GLN A 163 -10.14 -8.86 -29.13
C GLN A 163 -9.84 -8.44 -27.69
N ARG A 164 -10.88 -8.40 -26.85
CA ARG A 164 -10.80 -7.91 -25.45
C ARG A 164 -11.34 -8.85 -24.40
N GLY A 165 -10.81 -8.72 -23.18
CA GLY A 165 -11.43 -9.26 -21.96
C GLY A 165 -12.56 -8.37 -21.44
N GLU A 166 -13.08 -8.72 -20.27
CA GLU A 166 -14.10 -7.90 -19.59
C GLU A 166 -13.53 -6.57 -19.06
N LEU A 167 -14.41 -5.58 -18.93
CA LEU A 167 -14.08 -4.28 -18.33
C LEU A 167 -14.12 -4.33 -16.79
N VAL A 168 -14.77 -5.35 -16.22
CA VAL A 168 -14.85 -5.63 -14.78
C VAL A 168 -14.20 -6.98 -14.51
N SER A 169 -13.37 -7.07 -13.47
CA SER A 169 -12.59 -8.29 -13.16
C SER A 169 -12.59 -8.67 -11.67
N CYS A 170 -13.55 -8.20 -10.89
CA CYS A 170 -13.72 -8.56 -9.48
C CYS A 170 -15.19 -8.91 -9.23
N PHE A 171 -15.44 -10.12 -8.75
CA PHE A 171 -16.79 -10.68 -8.60
C PHE A 171 -16.97 -11.34 -7.24
N LEU A 172 -18.16 -11.22 -6.67
CA LEU A 172 -18.55 -11.86 -5.41
C LEU A 172 -19.80 -12.71 -5.70
N LEU A 173 -19.75 -13.99 -5.36
CA LEU A 173 -20.81 -14.96 -5.62
C LEU A 173 -21.30 -15.60 -4.31
N ARG A 174 -22.61 -15.73 -4.17
CA ARG A 174 -23.22 -16.55 -3.12
C ARG A 174 -23.44 -17.97 -3.62
N VAL A 175 -23.22 -18.96 -2.76
CA VAL A 175 -23.57 -20.36 -2.98
C VAL A 175 -24.64 -20.76 -1.98
N GLU A 176 -25.68 -21.45 -2.43
CA GLU A 176 -26.80 -21.93 -1.60
C GLU A 176 -26.67 -23.44 -1.33
N ASP A 177 -27.41 -23.95 -0.34
CA ASP A 177 -27.28 -25.33 0.20
C ASP A 177 -27.88 -26.45 -0.69
N ASN A 178 -27.62 -26.39 -1.98
CA ASN A 178 -28.08 -27.36 -2.99
C ASN A 178 -27.06 -27.56 -4.12
N MET A 179 -27.15 -28.70 -4.80
CA MET A 179 -26.18 -29.13 -5.80
C MET A 179 -26.22 -28.23 -7.05
N GLU A 180 -27.40 -27.70 -7.39
CA GLU A 180 -27.62 -26.79 -8.50
C GLU A 180 -26.85 -25.47 -8.29
N SER A 181 -26.91 -24.91 -7.08
CA SER A 181 -26.18 -23.68 -6.73
C SER A 181 -24.67 -23.90 -6.61
N ILE A 182 -24.23 -25.01 -6.00
CA ILE A 182 -22.81 -25.40 -5.96
C ILE A 182 -22.23 -25.56 -7.37
N SER A 183 -22.92 -26.31 -8.23
CA SER A 183 -22.55 -26.51 -9.64
C SER A 183 -22.51 -25.18 -10.41
N ARG A 184 -23.47 -24.29 -10.17
CA ARG A 184 -23.49 -22.94 -10.75
C ARG A 184 -22.35 -22.05 -10.24
N GLY A 185 -21.98 -22.13 -8.97
CA GLY A 185 -20.85 -21.40 -8.40
C GLY A 185 -19.52 -21.82 -9.02
N ILE A 186 -19.31 -23.13 -9.20
CA ILE A 186 -18.16 -23.71 -9.91
C ILE A 186 -18.16 -23.28 -11.38
N ASN A 187 -19.28 -23.42 -12.09
CA ASN A 187 -19.39 -23.01 -13.50
C ASN A 187 -19.13 -21.51 -13.69
N SER A 188 -19.68 -20.67 -12.81
CA SER A 188 -19.46 -19.21 -12.84
C SER A 188 -17.99 -18.88 -12.60
N SER A 189 -17.34 -19.54 -11.65
CA SER A 189 -15.90 -19.40 -11.38
C SER A 189 -15.07 -19.75 -12.61
N LEU A 190 -15.38 -20.85 -13.32
CA LEU A 190 -14.73 -21.20 -14.59
C LEU A 190 -14.90 -20.11 -15.67
N GLN A 191 -16.13 -19.62 -15.88
CA GLN A 191 -16.39 -18.61 -16.93
C GLN A 191 -15.75 -17.26 -16.64
N LEU A 192 -15.78 -16.81 -15.37
CA LEU A 192 -15.20 -15.53 -14.94
C LEU A 192 -13.66 -15.59 -14.91
N SER A 193 -13.09 -16.67 -14.37
CA SER A 193 -11.63 -16.87 -14.33
C SER A 193 -11.02 -16.95 -15.74
N LYS A 194 -11.69 -17.64 -16.68
CA LYS A 194 -11.30 -17.66 -18.11
C LYS A 194 -11.19 -16.25 -18.71
N ARG A 195 -12.00 -15.29 -18.25
CA ARG A 195 -11.98 -13.88 -18.70
C ARG A 195 -11.06 -12.98 -17.87
N GLY A 196 -10.27 -13.55 -16.95
CA GLY A 196 -9.35 -12.81 -16.09
C GLY A 196 -10.00 -12.21 -14.83
N GLY A 197 -11.20 -12.65 -14.46
CA GLY A 197 -11.89 -12.21 -13.24
C GLY A 197 -11.37 -12.91 -11.99
N GLY A 198 -11.07 -12.14 -10.95
CA GLY A 198 -10.95 -12.64 -9.58
C GLY A 198 -12.33 -12.84 -8.96
N VAL A 199 -12.56 -13.98 -8.31
CA VAL A 199 -13.90 -14.36 -7.81
C VAL A 199 -13.83 -14.78 -6.34
N ALA A 200 -14.57 -14.09 -5.47
CA ALA A 200 -14.81 -14.50 -4.10
C ALA A 200 -16.15 -15.23 -3.99
N LEU A 201 -16.24 -16.29 -3.18
CA LEU A 201 -17.46 -17.03 -2.93
C LEU A 201 -17.77 -17.14 -1.43
N SER A 202 -19.01 -16.89 -1.00
CA SER A 202 -19.43 -17.26 0.37
C SER A 202 -19.91 -18.70 0.42
N LEU A 203 -19.35 -19.47 1.36
CA LEU A 203 -19.70 -20.87 1.62
C LEU A 203 -20.53 -21.04 2.90
N SER A 204 -20.82 -19.94 3.63
CA SER A 204 -21.51 -19.95 4.93
C SER A 204 -22.90 -20.60 4.91
N ASN A 205 -23.58 -20.66 3.76
CA ASN A 205 -24.90 -21.27 3.64
C ASN A 205 -24.83 -22.80 3.46
N ILE A 206 -23.70 -23.35 3.02
CA ILE A 206 -23.55 -24.78 2.74
C ILE A 206 -23.56 -25.57 4.06
N ARG A 207 -24.39 -26.61 4.15
CA ARG A 207 -24.46 -27.47 5.34
C ARG A 207 -23.12 -28.12 5.68
N GLU A 208 -22.86 -28.26 6.96
CA GLU A 208 -21.64 -28.80 7.53
C GLU A 208 -21.40 -30.28 7.19
N ALA A 209 -20.15 -30.75 7.32
CA ALA A 209 -19.84 -32.17 7.25
C ALA A 209 -20.52 -32.95 8.39
N GLY A 210 -21.26 -34.01 8.04
CA GLY A 210 -22.12 -34.78 8.95
C GLY A 210 -23.60 -34.41 8.87
N ALA A 211 -23.97 -33.26 8.29
CA ALA A 211 -25.37 -32.84 8.16
C ALA A 211 -26.23 -33.86 7.36
N PRO A 212 -27.55 -33.92 7.60
CA PRO A 212 -28.42 -34.85 6.89
C PRO A 212 -28.59 -34.52 5.41
N ILE A 213 -28.75 -35.56 4.58
CA ILE A 213 -29.18 -35.44 3.18
C ILE A 213 -30.44 -36.30 3.00
N LYS A 214 -31.53 -35.70 2.51
CA LYS A 214 -32.85 -36.36 2.36
C LYS A 214 -33.35 -37.07 3.64
N LYS A 215 -33.07 -36.48 4.82
CA LYS A 215 -33.34 -37.05 6.17
C LYS A 215 -32.53 -38.31 6.52
N ILE A 216 -31.47 -38.60 5.79
CA ILE A 216 -30.49 -39.63 6.15
C ILE A 216 -29.34 -38.92 6.86
N GLU A 217 -29.09 -39.30 8.11
CA GLU A 217 -28.06 -38.73 8.99
C GLU A 217 -26.62 -39.04 8.51
N ASN A 218 -25.67 -38.18 8.88
CA ASN A 218 -24.23 -38.36 8.61
C ASN A 218 -23.88 -38.55 7.12
N GLN A 219 -24.45 -37.73 6.22
CA GLN A 219 -24.25 -37.85 4.76
C GLN A 219 -23.51 -36.68 4.10
N SER A 220 -23.59 -35.46 4.65
CA SER A 220 -22.87 -34.32 4.08
C SER A 220 -21.36 -34.44 4.24
N SER A 221 -20.62 -34.09 3.19
CA SER A 221 -19.15 -33.98 3.20
C SER A 221 -18.64 -32.57 3.55
N GLY A 222 -19.55 -31.62 3.80
CA GLY A 222 -19.22 -30.23 4.14
C GLY A 222 -18.59 -29.42 2.99
N ILE A 223 -17.94 -28.33 3.36
CA ILE A 223 -17.41 -27.31 2.43
C ILE A 223 -16.09 -27.68 1.74
N ILE A 224 -15.28 -28.57 2.32
CA ILE A 224 -13.90 -28.85 1.84
C ILE A 224 -13.88 -29.42 0.40
N PRO A 225 -14.75 -30.39 0.01
CA PRO A 225 -14.82 -30.84 -1.37
C PRO A 225 -15.27 -29.75 -2.35
N VAL A 226 -16.10 -28.80 -1.90
CA VAL A 226 -16.54 -27.66 -2.72
C VAL A 226 -15.37 -26.70 -2.95
N MET A 227 -14.59 -26.40 -1.91
CA MET A 227 -13.35 -25.63 -2.02
C MET A 227 -12.36 -26.31 -3.00
N LYS A 228 -12.26 -27.65 -2.98
CA LYS A 228 -11.35 -28.35 -3.89
C LYS A 228 -11.76 -28.22 -5.36
N LEU A 229 -13.06 -28.40 -5.65
CA LEU A 229 -13.60 -28.20 -7.00
C LEU A 229 -13.43 -26.75 -7.49
N LEU A 230 -13.50 -25.77 -6.59
CA LEU A 230 -13.24 -24.36 -6.90
C LEU A 230 -11.75 -24.12 -7.19
N GLU A 231 -10.83 -24.63 -6.35
CA GLU A 231 -9.37 -24.56 -6.58
C GLU A 231 -8.97 -25.14 -7.95
N ASP A 232 -9.44 -26.34 -8.26
CA ASP A 232 -9.15 -26.99 -9.54
C ASP A 232 -9.73 -26.19 -10.72
N SER A 233 -10.88 -25.54 -10.52
CA SER A 233 -11.52 -24.69 -11.53
C SER A 233 -10.73 -23.41 -11.83
N PHE A 234 -10.24 -22.69 -10.81
CA PHE A 234 -9.38 -21.51 -11.02
C PHE A 234 -8.03 -21.87 -11.64
N SER A 235 -7.47 -23.02 -11.26
CA SER A 235 -6.21 -23.54 -11.79
C SER A 235 -6.33 -23.95 -13.27
N TYR A 236 -7.48 -24.52 -13.66
CA TYR A 236 -7.78 -24.88 -15.05
C TYR A 236 -8.09 -23.66 -15.92
N ALA A 237 -8.99 -22.77 -15.45
CA ALA A 237 -9.45 -21.61 -16.19
C ALA A 237 -8.52 -20.38 -16.04
N ASN A 238 -7.26 -20.55 -16.43
CA ASN A 238 -6.26 -19.47 -16.42
C ASN A 238 -6.50 -18.45 -17.56
N GLN A 239 -5.96 -17.23 -17.40
CA GLN A 239 -6.18 -16.10 -18.30
C GLN A 239 -5.32 -16.23 -19.58
N LEU A 240 -5.68 -17.16 -20.47
CA LEU A 240 -4.99 -17.40 -21.76
C LEU A 240 -3.45 -17.55 -21.62
N GLY A 241 -3.00 -18.22 -20.55
CA GLY A 241 -1.57 -18.40 -20.25
C GLY A 241 -0.84 -17.20 -19.65
N ALA A 242 -1.50 -16.05 -19.43
CA ALA A 242 -0.87 -14.86 -18.86
C ALA A 242 -0.81 -14.86 -17.32
N ARG A 243 -1.85 -15.36 -16.65
CA ARG A 243 -1.98 -15.43 -15.17
C ARG A 243 -2.83 -16.61 -14.74
N GLN A 244 -2.49 -17.19 -13.57
CA GLN A 244 -3.34 -18.13 -12.84
C GLN A 244 -4.66 -17.46 -12.42
N GLY A 245 -5.74 -18.23 -12.35
CA GLY A 245 -7.03 -17.74 -11.84
C GLY A 245 -6.93 -17.42 -10.34
N ALA A 246 -7.53 -16.31 -9.91
CA ALA A 246 -7.54 -15.89 -8.51
C ALA A 246 -8.93 -16.12 -7.90
N GLY A 247 -8.99 -16.98 -6.88
CA GLY A 247 -10.23 -17.28 -6.16
C GLY A 247 -10.10 -17.03 -4.67
N ALA A 248 -11.19 -16.62 -4.03
CA ALA A 248 -11.31 -16.53 -2.58
C ALA A 248 -12.58 -17.23 -2.10
N VAL A 249 -12.55 -17.74 -0.87
CA VAL A 249 -13.72 -18.34 -0.20
C VAL A 249 -13.90 -17.74 1.18
N TYR A 250 -15.12 -17.32 1.50
CA TYR A 250 -15.51 -16.74 2.78
C TYR A 250 -16.40 -17.69 3.58
N LEU A 251 -16.15 -17.79 4.88
CA LEU A 251 -16.94 -18.60 5.81
C LEU A 251 -17.22 -17.81 7.11
N SER A 252 -18.41 -17.95 7.68
CA SER A 252 -18.71 -17.42 9.03
C SER A 252 -17.90 -18.16 10.10
N ALA A 253 -17.39 -17.42 11.08
CA ALA A 253 -16.68 -17.95 12.24
C ALA A 253 -17.52 -18.95 13.05
N HIS A 254 -18.85 -18.82 13.02
CA HIS A 254 -19.79 -19.71 13.72
C HIS A 254 -20.29 -20.88 12.86
N HIS A 255 -19.67 -21.16 11.71
CA HIS A 255 -19.97 -22.33 10.88
C HIS A 255 -19.29 -23.60 11.44
N PRO A 256 -19.93 -24.78 11.48
CA PRO A 256 -19.37 -25.97 12.13
C PRO A 256 -18.08 -26.53 11.49
N ASP A 257 -17.80 -26.23 10.22
CA ASP A 257 -16.55 -26.62 9.54
C ASP A 257 -15.43 -25.57 9.66
N ILE A 258 -15.59 -24.49 10.45
CA ILE A 258 -14.62 -23.38 10.53
C ILE A 258 -13.18 -23.82 10.83
N MET A 259 -12.96 -24.76 11.75
CA MET A 259 -11.60 -25.23 12.05
C MET A 259 -11.00 -26.03 10.89
N LYS A 260 -11.81 -26.87 10.22
CA LYS A 260 -11.39 -27.65 9.04
C LYS A 260 -11.07 -26.73 7.85
N PHE A 261 -11.85 -25.66 7.69
CA PHE A 261 -11.63 -24.61 6.69
C PHE A 261 -10.27 -23.95 6.87
N LEU A 262 -9.96 -23.54 8.10
CA LEU A 262 -8.66 -22.97 8.47
C LEU A 262 -7.53 -24.00 8.25
N ASP A 263 -7.71 -25.25 8.68
CA ASP A 263 -6.72 -26.33 8.51
C ASP A 263 -6.33 -26.60 7.05
N THR A 264 -7.17 -26.26 6.06
CA THR A 264 -6.83 -26.44 4.63
C THR A 264 -5.57 -25.70 4.19
N LYS A 265 -5.14 -24.66 4.93
CA LYS A 265 -3.95 -23.85 4.63
C LYS A 265 -2.68 -24.31 5.33
N ARG A 266 -2.77 -25.10 6.41
CA ARG A 266 -1.58 -25.60 7.13
C ARG A 266 -0.73 -26.47 6.20
N GLU A 267 0.59 -26.25 6.20
CA GLU A 267 1.48 -26.96 5.26
C GLU A 267 1.45 -28.49 5.42
N ASN A 268 1.25 -28.95 6.66
CA ASN A 268 1.23 -30.35 7.06
C ASN A 268 -0.15 -31.04 6.89
N ALA A 269 -1.13 -30.38 6.24
CA ALA A 269 -2.44 -30.96 5.97
C ALA A 269 -2.37 -32.12 4.94
N ASP A 270 -3.26 -33.12 5.09
CA ASP A 270 -3.45 -34.20 4.11
C ASP A 270 -3.75 -33.60 2.72
N GLU A 271 -3.14 -34.15 1.66
CA GLU A 271 -3.26 -33.61 0.31
C GLU A 271 -4.69 -33.59 -0.24
N LYS A 272 -5.60 -34.42 0.30
CA LYS A 272 -7.05 -34.38 -0.03
C LYS A 272 -7.80 -33.21 0.62
N ILE A 273 -7.24 -32.63 1.68
CA ILE A 273 -7.82 -31.51 2.44
C ILE A 273 -7.10 -30.19 2.10
N ARG A 274 -5.82 -30.25 1.72
CA ARG A 274 -4.98 -29.07 1.45
C ARG A 274 -5.48 -28.26 0.23
N ILE A 275 -5.60 -26.95 0.43
CA ILE A 275 -6.00 -25.96 -0.57
C ILE A 275 -4.86 -24.95 -0.74
N LYS A 276 -4.16 -25.04 -1.87
CA LYS A 276 -2.94 -24.29 -2.20
C LYS A 276 -3.25 -22.88 -2.72
N THR A 277 -4.17 -22.71 -3.68
CA THR A 277 -4.32 -21.45 -4.46
C THR A 277 -5.49 -20.55 -4.04
N LEU A 278 -6.59 -21.09 -3.50
CA LEU A 278 -7.69 -20.25 -3.01
C LEU A 278 -7.25 -19.42 -1.80
N SER A 279 -7.61 -18.14 -1.77
CA SER A 279 -7.48 -17.31 -0.58
C SER A 279 -8.62 -17.61 0.39
N LEU A 280 -8.36 -17.59 1.70
CA LEU A 280 -9.39 -17.79 2.72
C LEU A 280 -9.85 -16.44 3.27
N GLY A 281 -11.12 -16.35 3.64
CA GLY A 281 -11.69 -15.22 4.39
C GLY A 281 -12.65 -15.73 5.46
N VAL A 282 -12.70 -15.03 6.59
CA VAL A 282 -13.60 -15.36 7.70
C VAL A 282 -14.45 -14.14 8.05
N VAL A 283 -15.77 -14.38 8.16
CA VAL A 283 -16.75 -13.40 8.62
C VAL A 283 -16.93 -13.58 10.12
N VAL A 284 -16.50 -12.59 10.89
CA VAL A 284 -16.43 -12.65 12.36
C VAL A 284 -17.43 -11.65 12.95
N PRO A 285 -18.52 -12.11 13.58
CA PRO A 285 -19.46 -11.25 14.29
C PRO A 285 -18.92 -10.81 15.66
N ASP A 286 -19.46 -9.72 16.22
CA ASP A 286 -18.98 -9.10 17.46
C ASP A 286 -19.07 -10.08 18.65
N ILE A 287 -20.09 -10.95 18.67
CA ILE A 287 -20.26 -11.99 19.71
C ILE A 287 -19.06 -12.93 19.81
N THR A 288 -18.33 -13.21 18.71
CA THR A 288 -17.12 -14.05 18.75
C THR A 288 -16.04 -13.42 19.62
N PHE A 289 -15.87 -12.09 19.53
CA PHE A 289 -14.93 -11.32 20.35
C PHE A 289 -15.36 -11.26 21.81
N GLU A 290 -16.65 -11.10 22.09
CA GLU A 290 -17.16 -11.13 23.46
C GLU A 290 -16.86 -12.46 24.16
N LEU A 291 -17.10 -13.58 23.47
CA LEU A 291 -16.85 -14.93 23.98
C LEU A 291 -15.34 -15.13 24.21
N ALA A 292 -14.49 -14.74 23.26
CA ALA A 292 -13.04 -14.84 23.40
C ALA A 292 -12.50 -14.00 24.58
N LYS A 293 -13.04 -12.79 24.77
CA LYS A 293 -12.72 -11.89 25.89
C LYS A 293 -13.12 -12.49 27.25
N LYS A 294 -14.30 -13.12 27.33
CA LYS A 294 -14.78 -13.84 28.53
C LYS A 294 -14.10 -15.20 28.73
N ASN A 295 -13.29 -15.64 27.76
CA ASN A 295 -12.70 -16.99 27.68
C ASN A 295 -13.76 -18.11 27.66
N GLU A 296 -14.88 -17.85 27.01
CA GLU A 296 -16.01 -18.78 26.83
C GLU A 296 -15.89 -19.59 25.52
N ASP A 297 -16.60 -20.70 25.46
CA ASP A 297 -16.79 -21.47 24.22
C ASP A 297 -17.70 -20.71 23.26
N MET A 298 -17.33 -20.68 21.98
CA MET A 298 -18.26 -20.33 20.91
C MET A 298 -19.00 -21.56 20.40
N TYR A 299 -20.32 -21.43 20.31
CA TYR A 299 -21.17 -22.42 19.65
C TYR A 299 -21.12 -22.21 18.13
N LEU A 300 -21.00 -23.31 17.40
CA LEU A 300 -21.12 -23.36 15.95
C LEU A 300 -22.48 -23.95 15.60
N PHE A 301 -23.21 -23.35 14.66
CA PHE A 301 -24.62 -23.69 14.38
C PHE A 301 -24.77 -24.35 13.02
N SER A 302 -25.50 -25.46 12.94
CA SER A 302 -25.79 -26.14 11.67
C SER A 302 -26.58 -25.23 10.71
N PRO A 303 -26.06 -24.86 9.52
CA PRO A 303 -26.84 -24.08 8.54
C PRO A 303 -28.11 -24.80 8.09
N TYR A 304 -28.06 -26.14 8.03
CA TYR A 304 -29.20 -26.99 7.65
C TYR A 304 -30.37 -26.88 8.63
N ASP A 305 -30.09 -26.78 9.94
CA ASP A 305 -31.14 -26.59 10.95
C ASP A 305 -31.56 -25.12 11.07
N VAL A 306 -30.62 -24.17 10.98
CA VAL A 306 -30.93 -22.73 11.02
C VAL A 306 -31.90 -22.35 9.90
N GLU A 307 -31.67 -22.81 8.66
CA GLU A 307 -32.58 -22.54 7.54
C GLU A 307 -33.99 -23.13 7.78
N ARG A 308 -34.09 -24.28 8.46
CA ARG A 308 -35.38 -24.91 8.80
C ARG A 308 -36.12 -24.23 9.93
N VAL A 309 -35.40 -23.63 10.88
CA VAL A 309 -35.96 -23.00 12.07
C VAL A 309 -36.33 -21.54 11.82
N TYR A 310 -35.45 -20.78 11.16
CA TYR A 310 -35.62 -19.34 10.88
C TYR A 310 -36.18 -19.05 9.49
N GLY A 311 -36.18 -20.02 8.56
CA GLY A 311 -36.67 -19.84 7.19
C GLY A 311 -35.75 -19.01 6.29
N VAL A 312 -34.52 -18.74 6.72
CA VAL A 312 -33.49 -17.98 5.98
C VAL A 312 -32.14 -18.71 6.05
N PRO A 313 -31.29 -18.65 4.98
CA PRO A 313 -29.97 -19.26 5.01
C PRO A 313 -29.08 -18.67 6.12
N PHE A 314 -28.13 -19.47 6.64
CA PHE A 314 -27.29 -19.08 7.78
C PHE A 314 -26.54 -17.75 7.58
N GLY A 315 -25.98 -17.52 6.39
CA GLY A 315 -25.27 -16.27 6.08
C GLY A 315 -26.16 -15.04 5.94
N ASP A 316 -27.49 -15.16 5.94
CA ASP A 316 -28.43 -14.03 5.93
C ASP A 316 -28.96 -13.68 7.33
N LEU A 317 -28.61 -14.46 8.36
CA LEU A 317 -28.99 -14.24 9.75
C LEU A 317 -27.90 -13.46 10.49
N SER A 318 -28.29 -12.54 11.38
CA SER A 318 -27.33 -11.94 12.33
C SER A 318 -26.95 -12.96 13.39
N VAL A 319 -25.70 -13.41 13.39
CA VAL A 319 -25.20 -14.35 14.41
C VAL A 319 -25.20 -13.70 15.79
N THR A 320 -24.79 -12.43 15.92
CA THR A 320 -24.76 -11.70 17.20
C THR A 320 -26.16 -11.50 17.78
N GLU A 321 -27.14 -11.05 16.99
CA GLU A 321 -28.51 -10.79 17.49
C GLU A 321 -29.22 -12.06 17.94
N HIS A 322 -29.03 -13.17 17.23
CA HIS A 322 -29.71 -14.45 17.51
C HIS A 322 -28.85 -15.48 18.25
N TYR A 323 -27.65 -15.12 18.72
CA TYR A 323 -26.70 -16.09 19.30
C TYR A 323 -27.32 -16.92 20.43
N TYR A 324 -27.86 -16.25 21.45
CA TYR A 324 -28.44 -16.91 22.62
C TYR A 324 -29.77 -17.61 22.31
N ASP A 325 -30.57 -17.09 21.37
CA ASP A 325 -31.79 -17.76 20.90
C ASP A 325 -31.42 -19.11 20.24
N MET A 326 -30.47 -19.08 19.29
CA MET A 326 -29.96 -20.27 18.64
C MET A 326 -29.37 -21.25 19.65
N VAL A 327 -28.55 -20.80 20.62
CA VAL A 327 -27.98 -21.64 21.69
C VAL A 327 -29.06 -22.39 22.47
N ASN A 328 -30.18 -21.74 22.79
CA ASN A 328 -31.27 -22.33 23.58
C ASN A 328 -32.25 -23.19 22.77
N ASP A 329 -32.30 -23.06 21.44
CA ASP A 329 -33.22 -23.84 20.60
C ASP A 329 -32.73 -25.28 20.41
N SER A 330 -33.44 -26.25 20.99
CA SER A 330 -33.12 -27.69 20.89
C SER A 330 -33.29 -28.28 19.48
N ARG A 331 -33.91 -27.55 18.54
CA ARG A 331 -34.07 -27.96 17.14
C ARG A 331 -32.83 -27.70 16.29
N ILE A 332 -31.86 -26.93 16.79
CA ILE A 332 -30.63 -26.58 16.07
C ILE A 332 -29.48 -27.43 16.61
N SER A 333 -28.84 -28.19 15.72
CA SER A 333 -27.61 -28.93 16.02
C SER A 333 -26.43 -27.98 16.20
N LYS A 334 -25.60 -28.26 17.21
CA LYS A 334 -24.50 -27.37 17.62
C LYS A 334 -23.26 -28.16 18.00
N THR A 335 -22.10 -27.59 17.69
CA THR A 335 -20.82 -27.98 18.28
C THR A 335 -20.23 -26.79 19.05
N LYS A 336 -19.17 -27.02 19.82
CA LYS A 336 -18.45 -25.95 20.53
C LYS A 336 -16.95 -26.01 20.24
N ILE A 337 -16.33 -24.84 20.21
CA ILE A 337 -14.88 -24.67 20.23
C ILE A 337 -14.53 -23.50 21.16
N SER A 338 -13.31 -23.46 21.71
CA SER A 338 -12.85 -22.28 22.45
C SER A 338 -12.71 -21.09 21.49
N ALA A 339 -13.39 -19.97 21.79
CA ALA A 339 -13.31 -18.77 20.96
C ALA A 339 -11.88 -18.19 20.90
N ARG A 340 -11.12 -18.31 22.00
CA ARG A 340 -9.70 -17.93 22.05
C ARG A 340 -8.84 -18.81 21.14
N HIS A 341 -9.07 -20.12 21.13
CA HIS A 341 -8.33 -21.05 20.27
C HIS A 341 -8.62 -20.84 18.77
N PHE A 342 -9.86 -20.49 18.42
CA PHE A 342 -10.23 -20.07 17.07
C PHE A 342 -9.40 -18.85 16.62
N PHE A 343 -9.37 -17.76 17.41
CA PHE A 343 -8.55 -16.58 17.07
C PHE A 343 -7.05 -16.87 17.03
N GLN A 344 -6.56 -17.77 17.89
CA GLN A 344 -5.16 -18.22 17.84
C GLN A 344 -4.86 -18.90 16.49
N THR A 345 -5.70 -19.85 16.05
CA THR A 345 -5.51 -20.55 14.75
C THR A 345 -5.62 -19.59 13.55
N VAL A 346 -6.50 -18.58 13.64
CA VAL A 346 -6.58 -17.50 12.63
C VAL A 346 -5.26 -16.71 12.57
N ALA A 347 -4.67 -16.36 13.70
CA ALA A 347 -3.42 -15.60 13.76
C ALA A 347 -2.21 -16.41 13.29
N GLU A 348 -2.13 -17.71 13.63
CA GLU A 348 -1.13 -18.65 13.14
C GLU A 348 -1.12 -18.70 11.59
N LEU A 349 -2.30 -18.87 10.97
CA LEU A 349 -2.42 -18.92 9.51
C LEU A 349 -2.12 -17.60 8.82
N GLN A 350 -2.49 -16.46 9.44
CA GLN A 350 -2.14 -15.14 8.93
C GLN A 350 -0.62 -14.91 8.96
N PHE A 351 0.09 -15.44 9.96
CA PHE A 351 1.54 -15.40 10.03
C PHE A 351 2.19 -16.29 8.96
N GLU A 352 1.69 -17.51 8.75
CA GLU A 352 2.22 -18.44 7.74
C GLU A 352 1.94 -17.99 6.29
N SER A 353 0.77 -17.41 6.01
CA SER A 353 0.24 -17.30 4.64
C SER A 353 -0.38 -15.95 4.27
N GLY A 354 -0.46 -14.99 5.20
CA GLY A 354 -1.14 -13.70 5.01
C GLY A 354 -2.68 -13.76 5.06
N TYR A 355 -3.26 -14.96 5.14
CA TYR A 355 -4.71 -15.22 5.15
C TYR A 355 -5.09 -16.10 6.37
N PRO A 356 -6.34 -16.09 6.87
CA PRO A 356 -7.55 -15.56 6.23
C PRO A 356 -7.69 -14.03 6.27
N TYR A 357 -8.38 -13.47 5.28
CA TYR A 357 -9.04 -12.16 5.41
C TYR A 357 -10.02 -12.17 6.58
N ILE A 358 -10.26 -11.01 7.21
CA ILE A 358 -11.27 -10.87 8.26
C ILE A 358 -12.30 -9.82 7.85
N VAL A 359 -13.57 -10.15 8.00
CA VAL A 359 -14.71 -9.24 7.82
C VAL A 359 -15.44 -9.15 9.16
N PHE A 360 -15.40 -7.99 9.81
CA PHE A 360 -16.13 -7.74 11.05
C PHE A 360 -17.61 -7.55 10.74
N GLU A 361 -18.41 -8.62 10.89
CA GLU A 361 -19.75 -8.72 10.33
C GLU A 361 -20.65 -7.58 10.80
N ASP A 362 -20.73 -7.37 12.11
CA ASP A 362 -21.68 -6.42 12.69
C ASP A 362 -21.20 -4.97 12.52
N THR A 363 -19.89 -4.72 12.56
CA THR A 363 -19.31 -3.40 12.21
C THR A 363 -19.68 -3.01 10.77
N VAL A 364 -19.48 -3.91 9.81
CA VAL A 364 -19.82 -3.68 8.40
C VAL A 364 -21.33 -3.50 8.22
N ASN A 365 -22.16 -4.33 8.86
CA ASN A 365 -23.62 -4.24 8.73
C ASN A 365 -24.25 -3.05 9.46
N LYS A 366 -23.62 -2.56 10.54
CA LYS A 366 -24.03 -1.35 11.26
C LYS A 366 -23.70 -0.07 10.49
N ALA A 367 -22.61 -0.07 9.72
CA ALA A 367 -22.23 1.02 8.83
C ALA A 367 -22.96 0.98 7.46
N ASN A 368 -23.50 -0.18 7.06
CA ASN A 368 -24.16 -0.39 5.78
C ASN A 368 -25.45 0.47 5.63
N PRO A 369 -25.51 1.41 4.67
CA PRO A 369 -26.71 2.21 4.42
C PRO A 369 -27.77 1.50 3.55
N ILE A 370 -27.49 0.29 3.05
CA ILE A 370 -28.33 -0.43 2.09
C ILE A 370 -29.12 -1.54 2.79
N LYS A 371 -30.41 -1.67 2.45
CA LYS A 371 -31.28 -2.75 2.95
C LYS A 371 -30.72 -4.13 2.56
N GLY A 372 -30.31 -4.90 3.56
CA GLY A 372 -29.77 -6.26 3.43
C GLY A 372 -28.65 -6.51 4.44
N ARG A 373 -28.04 -7.69 4.43
CA ARG A 373 -26.80 -7.97 5.15
C ARG A 373 -25.63 -8.22 4.19
N ILE A 374 -24.45 -7.79 4.58
CA ILE A 374 -23.17 -8.07 3.94
C ILE A 374 -22.55 -9.27 4.67
N ASN A 375 -22.25 -10.34 3.93
CA ASN A 375 -21.84 -11.65 4.47
C ASN A 375 -20.62 -12.27 3.76
N MET A 376 -19.83 -11.45 3.07
CA MET A 376 -18.53 -11.78 2.45
C MET A 376 -17.82 -10.49 1.99
N SER A 377 -16.59 -10.60 1.48
CA SER A 377 -15.83 -9.49 0.89
C SER A 377 -15.00 -9.95 -0.33
N ASN A 378 -14.02 -9.16 -0.79
CA ASN A 378 -13.17 -9.44 -1.95
C ASN A 378 -11.74 -9.93 -1.59
N LEU A 379 -10.66 -9.16 -1.82
CA LEU A 379 -9.29 -9.72 -1.93
C LEU A 379 -8.13 -8.84 -1.36
N CYS A 380 -8.35 -7.61 -0.83
CA CYS A 380 -7.27 -6.59 -0.68
C CYS A 380 -7.33 -5.67 0.63
N VAL A 381 -6.31 -4.83 0.96
CA VAL A 381 -6.02 -4.07 2.25
C VAL A 381 -5.67 -2.51 2.19
N SER A 382 -4.42 -1.98 2.03
CA SER A 382 -3.99 -0.52 2.02
C SER A 382 -2.55 -0.18 1.42
N GLY A 383 -1.81 0.93 1.75
CA GLY A 383 -0.46 1.24 1.15
C GLY A 383 0.51 2.44 1.51
N ASP A 384 0.27 3.40 2.41
CA ASP A 384 1.17 4.57 2.67
C ASP A 384 2.10 4.47 3.91
N THR A 385 1.94 3.43 4.73
CA THR A 385 2.72 3.11 5.94
C THR A 385 4.24 3.08 5.71
N ARG A 386 5.07 3.68 6.58
CA ARG A 386 6.54 3.48 6.53
C ARG A 386 6.98 2.22 7.28
N LEU A 387 7.97 1.52 6.72
CA LEU A 387 8.58 0.31 7.26
C LEU A 387 10.08 0.55 7.46
N LEU A 388 10.63 0.07 8.58
CA LEU A 388 12.08 0.05 8.76
C LEU A 388 12.66 -1.12 7.98
N THR A 389 13.65 -0.86 7.13
CA THR A 389 14.39 -1.89 6.39
C THR A 389 15.87 -1.82 6.68
N ASP A 390 16.60 -2.82 6.19
CA ASP A 390 18.06 -2.87 5.99
C ASP A 390 18.70 -1.66 5.26
N SER A 391 17.92 -0.68 4.80
CA SER A 391 18.38 0.58 4.21
C SER A 391 17.68 1.80 4.82
N GLY A 392 17.30 1.70 6.10
CA GLY A 392 16.59 2.76 6.82
C GLY A 392 15.07 2.74 6.60
N TYR A 393 14.39 3.84 6.91
CA TYR A 393 12.92 3.91 6.80
C TYR A 393 12.46 4.19 5.36
N GLN A 394 11.66 3.29 4.79
CA GLN A 394 11.10 3.40 3.44
C GLN A 394 9.56 3.35 3.50
N ALA A 395 8.86 4.05 2.61
CA ALA A 395 7.40 3.94 2.54
C ALA A 395 6.99 2.60 1.91
N ALA A 396 5.91 1.97 2.40
CA ALA A 396 5.33 0.78 1.80
C ALA A 396 4.87 1.04 0.36
N ARG A 397 4.54 2.30 0.03
CA ARG A 397 4.37 2.77 -1.34
C ARG A 397 5.66 2.67 -2.14
N ASP A 398 6.77 3.22 -1.67
CA ASP A 398 8.06 3.17 -2.37
C ASP A 398 8.49 1.71 -2.59
N LEU A 399 8.34 0.86 -1.56
CA LEU A 399 8.62 -0.58 -1.60
C LEU A 399 7.66 -1.34 -2.52
N TYR A 400 6.41 -0.88 -2.66
CA TYR A 400 5.44 -1.37 -3.64
C TYR A 400 5.77 -0.90 -5.07
N GLU A 401 6.20 0.34 -5.26
CA GLU A 401 6.50 0.93 -6.57
C GLU A 401 7.83 0.40 -7.13
N SER A 402 8.84 0.23 -6.28
CA SER A 402 10.14 -0.35 -6.64
C SER A 402 10.09 -1.87 -6.83
N GLN A 403 9.21 -2.56 -6.08
CA GLN A 403 9.21 -4.03 -5.93
C GLN A 403 10.59 -4.60 -5.55
N SER A 404 11.45 -3.79 -4.92
CA SER A 404 12.79 -4.20 -4.50
C SER A 404 12.68 -5.23 -3.38
N LYS A 405 13.59 -6.20 -3.37
CA LYS A 405 13.80 -7.03 -2.17
C LYS A 405 14.47 -6.16 -1.11
N PHE A 406 14.00 -6.28 0.12
CA PHE A 406 14.55 -5.62 1.30
C PHE A 406 14.50 -6.62 2.46
N GLN A 407 15.16 -6.33 3.57
CA GLN A 407 14.91 -7.02 4.83
C GLN A 407 14.14 -6.08 5.75
N ALA A 408 12.95 -6.49 6.19
CA ALA A 408 12.18 -5.74 7.18
C ALA A 408 12.86 -5.90 8.55
N ILE A 409 13.09 -4.80 9.25
CA ILE A 409 13.60 -4.84 10.63
C ILE A 409 12.42 -4.95 11.58
N VAL A 410 12.38 -6.03 12.36
CA VAL A 410 11.29 -6.32 13.30
C VAL A 410 11.81 -6.42 14.72
N ASP A 411 11.01 -6.00 15.68
CA ASP A 411 11.31 -6.18 17.11
C ASP A 411 11.25 -7.67 17.48
N THR A 412 12.28 -8.19 18.15
CA THR A 412 12.35 -9.63 18.46
C THR A 412 11.29 -10.08 19.46
N ARG A 413 10.77 -9.20 20.33
CA ARG A 413 9.64 -9.54 21.20
C ARG A 413 8.35 -9.68 20.39
N ALA A 414 8.19 -8.88 19.33
CA ALA A 414 7.05 -8.94 18.41
C ALA A 414 7.13 -10.13 17.44
N ARG A 415 8.35 -10.58 17.09
CA ARG A 415 8.60 -11.81 16.32
C ARG A 415 8.40 -13.07 17.17
N ASP A 416 9.02 -13.11 18.35
CA ASP A 416 9.04 -14.27 19.24
C ASP A 416 7.81 -14.33 20.19
N MET A 417 6.94 -13.31 20.14
CA MET A 417 5.81 -13.06 21.06
C MET A 417 6.22 -13.13 22.55
N ASN A 418 7.43 -12.67 22.87
CA ASN A 418 8.05 -12.83 24.19
C ASN A 418 8.68 -11.51 24.67
N LEU A 419 8.16 -10.94 25.76
CA LEU A 419 8.69 -9.69 26.34
C LEU A 419 10.13 -9.82 26.86
N ALA A 420 10.62 -11.03 27.11
CA ALA A 420 11.98 -11.30 27.58
C ALA A 420 13.04 -11.35 26.46
N THR A 421 12.68 -11.18 25.18
CA THR A 421 13.64 -11.13 24.05
C THR A 421 13.71 -9.74 23.39
N PRO A 422 14.11 -8.66 24.11
CA PRO A 422 14.31 -7.34 23.51
C PRO A 422 15.46 -7.35 22.50
N GLY A 423 15.30 -6.59 21.42
CA GLY A 423 16.23 -6.56 20.29
C GLY A 423 15.52 -6.35 18.95
N VAL A 424 16.28 -6.51 17.86
CA VAL A 424 15.77 -6.47 16.49
C VAL A 424 16.29 -7.66 15.67
N ALA A 425 15.57 -8.02 14.63
CA ALA A 425 15.98 -8.98 13.62
C ALA A 425 15.66 -8.46 12.21
N ALA A 426 16.48 -8.85 11.23
CA ALA A 426 16.24 -8.57 9.82
C ALA A 426 15.58 -9.79 9.16
N GLU A 427 14.37 -9.63 8.64
CA GLU A 427 13.57 -10.69 8.02
C GLU A 427 13.38 -10.40 6.53
N ASN A 428 13.61 -11.39 5.66
CA ASN A 428 13.50 -11.19 4.21
C ASN A 428 12.08 -10.82 3.80
N SER A 429 11.91 -9.74 3.04
CA SER A 429 10.58 -9.30 2.63
C SER A 429 9.99 -10.14 1.50
N THR A 430 8.66 -10.24 1.51
CA THR A 430 7.87 -10.58 0.32
C THR A 430 7.56 -9.28 -0.47
N PRO A 431 7.31 -9.37 -1.79
CA PRO A 431 6.92 -8.21 -2.58
C PRO A 431 5.67 -7.54 -2.00
N MET A 432 5.72 -6.21 -1.85
CA MET A 432 4.58 -5.45 -1.38
C MET A 432 3.44 -5.48 -2.39
N HIS A 433 2.21 -5.40 -1.90
CA HIS A 433 1.01 -5.34 -2.72
C HIS A 433 0.13 -4.17 -2.28
N LEU A 434 -0.16 -3.22 -3.18
CA LEU A 434 -1.18 -2.20 -2.98
C LEU A 434 -2.54 -2.86 -2.94
N THR A 435 -3.30 -2.49 -1.92
CA THR A 435 -4.29 -3.42 -1.42
C THR A 435 -5.60 -2.66 -1.06
N ALA A 436 -5.62 -1.32 -0.94
CA ALA A 436 -6.82 -0.53 -1.25
C ALA A 436 -6.45 0.90 -1.68
N GLU A 437 -7.26 1.52 -2.53
CA GLU A 437 -7.02 2.87 -3.06
C GLU A 437 -7.71 3.97 -2.21
N LEU A 438 -8.77 3.63 -1.46
CA LEU A 438 -9.49 4.52 -0.55
C LEU A 438 -9.84 3.76 0.73
N ALA A 439 -9.28 4.19 1.86
CA ALA A 439 -9.54 3.63 3.19
C ALA A 439 -9.41 4.72 4.28
N ASP A 440 -10.19 4.61 5.35
CA ASP A 440 -10.10 5.52 6.48
C ASP A 440 -8.84 5.25 7.32
N ILE A 441 -8.12 6.33 7.67
CA ILE A 441 -6.84 6.28 8.39
C ILE A 441 -7.00 6.85 9.79
N PHE A 442 -6.81 5.98 10.78
CA PHE A 442 -6.85 6.26 12.20
C PHE A 442 -5.48 6.69 12.69
N LYS A 443 -5.43 7.50 13.76
CA LYS A 443 -4.20 8.00 14.37
C LYS A 443 -4.11 7.53 15.82
N LEU A 444 -3.11 6.70 16.10
CA LEU A 444 -2.64 6.37 17.44
C LEU A 444 -1.69 7.48 17.93
N THR A 445 -1.78 7.82 19.21
CA THR A 445 -0.78 8.64 19.92
C THR A 445 -0.55 8.00 21.30
N THR A 446 0.69 7.64 21.66
CA THR A 446 1.02 7.10 22.99
C THR A 446 1.20 8.22 24.02
N ALA A 447 1.21 7.87 25.32
CA ALA A 447 1.44 8.84 26.39
C ALA A 447 2.85 9.47 26.35
N GLU A 448 3.81 8.72 25.80
CA GLU A 448 5.20 9.13 25.55
C GLU A 448 5.37 9.97 24.28
N GLY A 449 4.29 10.20 23.52
CA GLY A 449 4.28 11.05 22.32
C GLY A 449 4.59 10.35 21.00
N PHE A 450 4.65 9.02 20.94
CA PHE A 450 4.79 8.31 19.65
C PHE A 450 3.47 8.29 18.89
N GLU A 451 3.51 8.56 17.59
CA GLU A 451 2.32 8.57 16.74
C GLU A 451 2.40 7.54 15.61
N LEU A 452 1.27 6.89 15.31
CA LEU A 452 1.13 6.02 14.13
C LEU A 452 -0.18 6.33 13.42
N ARG A 453 -0.12 6.53 12.11
CA ARG A 453 -1.30 6.60 11.23
C ARG A 453 -1.41 5.31 10.43
N ALA A 454 -2.52 4.60 10.58
CA ALA A 454 -2.79 3.37 9.84
C ALA A 454 -4.31 3.13 9.72
N THR A 455 -4.72 2.17 8.90
CA THR A 455 -6.11 1.71 8.85
C THR A 455 -6.51 1.09 10.19
N GLU A 456 -7.80 1.11 10.54
CA GLU A 456 -8.28 0.58 11.83
C GLU A 456 -7.90 -0.88 12.09
N TRP A 457 -7.83 -1.69 11.02
CA TRP A 457 -7.47 -3.11 11.08
C TRP A 457 -5.95 -3.38 11.16
N HIS A 458 -5.11 -2.35 11.09
CA HIS A 458 -3.66 -2.49 11.21
C HIS A 458 -3.28 -3.03 12.59
N LYS A 459 -2.46 -4.08 12.65
CA LYS A 459 -2.21 -4.84 13.88
C LYS A 459 -1.07 -4.24 14.71
N MET A 460 -1.43 -3.73 15.88
CA MET A 460 -0.56 -3.20 16.91
C MET A 460 -0.13 -4.29 17.90
N TYR A 461 1.15 -4.33 18.23
CA TYR A 461 1.65 -5.12 19.35
C TYR A 461 1.48 -4.31 20.64
N VAL A 462 0.77 -4.84 21.61
CA VAL A 462 0.33 -4.16 22.83
C VAL A 462 0.65 -5.01 24.04
N VAL A 463 1.09 -4.39 25.13
CA VAL A 463 1.19 -4.99 26.45
C VAL A 463 0.07 -4.45 27.33
N ARG A 464 -0.85 -5.34 27.72
CA ARG A 464 -1.96 -5.05 28.63
C ARG A 464 -1.86 -6.04 29.80
N ASP A 465 -1.92 -5.54 31.03
CA ASP A 465 -1.80 -6.32 32.27
C ASP A 465 -0.56 -7.24 32.37
N GLY A 466 0.51 -6.92 31.62
CA GLY A 466 1.76 -7.68 31.56
C GLY A 466 1.83 -8.74 30.44
N GLU A 467 0.73 -8.99 29.73
CA GLU A 467 0.70 -9.90 28.59
C GLU A 467 0.90 -9.16 27.26
N LEU A 468 1.73 -9.72 26.37
CA LEU A 468 1.92 -9.21 25.01
C LEU A 468 0.88 -9.80 24.05
N MET A 469 0.09 -8.94 23.42
CA MET A 469 -0.97 -9.28 22.48
C MET A 469 -0.82 -8.50 21.17
N LYS A 470 -1.38 -9.02 20.07
CA LYS A 470 -1.37 -8.36 18.75
C LYS A 470 -2.82 -8.04 18.32
N ILE A 471 -3.26 -6.81 18.53
CA ILE A 471 -4.65 -6.35 18.35
C ILE A 471 -4.74 -5.28 17.24
N PRO A 472 -5.86 -5.15 16.52
CA PRO A 472 -6.01 -4.08 15.53
C PRO A 472 -6.05 -2.70 16.20
N LEU A 473 -5.71 -1.67 15.44
CA LEU A 473 -5.56 -0.29 15.92
C LEU A 473 -6.84 0.24 16.59
N ASN A 474 -8.03 -0.10 16.09
CA ASN A 474 -9.30 0.29 16.71
C ASN A 474 -9.62 -0.42 18.05
N GLU A 475 -8.89 -1.50 18.41
CA GLU A 475 -8.99 -2.19 19.71
C GLU A 475 -7.96 -1.70 20.74
N VAL A 476 -7.02 -0.83 20.35
CA VAL A 476 -6.05 -0.23 21.27
C VAL A 476 -6.76 0.82 22.13
N LEU A 477 -6.70 0.62 23.45
CA LEU A 477 -7.39 1.45 24.44
C LEU A 477 -6.42 2.42 25.11
N PRO A 478 -6.87 3.63 25.50
CA PRO A 478 -6.08 4.53 26.33
C PRO A 478 -5.64 3.84 27.64
N GLY A 479 -4.32 3.71 27.84
CA GLY A 479 -3.70 2.96 28.94
C GLY A 479 -2.91 1.72 28.50
N ASP A 480 -3.12 1.25 27.27
CA ASP A 480 -2.33 0.19 26.65
C ASP A 480 -0.87 0.63 26.41
N ARG A 481 0.08 -0.30 26.64
CA ARG A 481 1.50 -0.06 26.35
C ARG A 481 1.87 -0.67 25.01
N VAL A 482 1.81 0.11 23.93
CA VAL A 482 2.22 -0.35 22.59
C VAL A 482 3.71 -0.69 22.59
N LEU A 483 4.10 -1.80 21.95
CA LEU A 483 5.51 -2.09 21.71
C LEU A 483 6.10 -1.12 20.69
N VAL A 484 6.97 -0.23 21.18
CA VAL A 484 7.98 0.46 20.37
C VAL A 484 9.25 -0.40 20.34
N GLN A 485 9.98 -0.37 19.24
CA GLN A 485 11.21 -1.15 19.02
C GLN A 485 12.18 -1.09 20.21
N SER A 486 12.68 -2.25 20.66
CA SER A 486 13.49 -2.41 21.87
C SER A 486 15.00 -2.49 21.64
N GLY A 487 15.44 -2.61 20.39
CA GLY A 487 16.84 -2.58 20.01
C GLY A 487 17.15 -1.40 19.08
N GLU A 488 18.44 -1.14 18.91
CA GLU A 488 18.96 -0.33 17.82
C GLU A 488 18.55 -0.97 16.49
N GLY A 489 17.93 -0.20 15.59
CA GLY A 489 17.45 -0.69 14.30
C GLY A 489 18.56 -0.79 13.26
N ALA A 490 18.20 -1.06 12.00
CA ALA A 490 19.11 -0.78 10.91
C ALA A 490 19.07 0.72 10.57
N PHE A 491 20.21 1.23 10.09
CA PHE A 491 20.34 2.56 9.53
C PHE A 491 20.39 2.47 8.00
N GLY A 492 20.20 3.59 7.31
CA GLY A 492 20.43 3.64 5.88
C GLY A 492 21.91 3.81 5.55
N ASP A 493 22.18 4.08 4.27
CA ASP A 493 23.51 4.18 3.68
C ASP A 493 23.92 5.62 3.32
N PHE A 494 23.00 6.60 3.44
CA PHE A 494 23.32 8.00 3.16
C PHE A 494 24.17 8.62 4.28
N HIS A 495 25.41 9.00 3.95
CA HIS A 495 26.34 9.62 4.90
C HIS A 495 26.61 11.10 4.57
N ASN A 496 26.12 12.02 5.40
CA ASN A 496 26.53 13.43 5.37
C ASN A 496 26.27 14.12 6.73
N THR A 497 27.24 14.06 7.63
CA THR A 497 27.08 14.53 9.02
C THR A 497 26.91 16.04 9.11
N GLU A 498 27.61 16.81 8.28
CA GLU A 498 27.62 18.27 8.31
C GLU A 498 26.30 18.86 7.78
N LEU A 499 25.76 18.26 6.70
CA LEU A 499 24.44 18.62 6.18
C LEU A 499 23.36 18.27 7.20
N ALA A 500 23.42 17.08 7.80
CA ALA A 500 22.49 16.66 8.83
C ALA A 500 22.55 17.59 10.05
N TYR A 501 23.74 17.89 10.57
CA TYR A 501 23.97 18.79 11.70
C TYR A 501 23.36 20.18 11.48
N ILE A 502 23.62 20.81 10.33
CA ILE A 502 23.03 22.10 9.99
C ILE A 502 21.52 22.01 9.79
N THR A 503 21.03 20.91 9.22
CA THR A 503 19.60 20.73 9.00
C THR A 503 18.86 20.58 10.34
N GLY A 504 19.44 19.87 11.31
CA GLY A 504 18.92 19.79 12.68
C GLY A 504 18.94 21.15 13.38
N ALA A 505 20.06 21.89 13.27
CA ALA A 505 20.18 23.25 13.79
C ALA A 505 19.14 24.22 13.16
N LEU A 506 18.83 24.05 11.87
CA LEU A 506 17.81 24.86 11.18
C LEU A 506 16.37 24.43 11.46
N ALA A 507 16.15 23.13 11.71
CA ALA A 507 14.88 22.59 12.18
C ALA A 507 14.51 23.17 13.55
N ALA A 508 15.51 23.34 14.42
CA ALA A 508 15.47 24.05 15.71
C ALA A 508 15.32 25.59 15.55
N ASP A 509 16.28 26.37 16.08
CA ASP A 509 16.30 27.85 16.15
C ASP A 509 16.41 28.55 14.76
N GLY A 510 16.37 27.79 13.66
CA GLY A 510 16.47 28.31 12.30
C GLY A 510 15.16 28.74 11.65
N THR A 511 15.27 29.51 10.57
CA THR A 511 14.14 29.89 9.72
C THR A 511 14.59 30.18 8.28
N PHE A 512 13.62 30.25 7.37
CA PHE A 512 13.83 30.64 5.98
C PHE A 512 13.12 31.97 5.72
N ALA A 513 13.89 32.99 5.34
CA ALA A 513 13.35 34.26 4.88
C ALA A 513 13.15 34.22 3.37
N VAL A 514 11.93 34.52 2.92
CA VAL A 514 11.52 34.50 1.51
C VAL A 514 11.14 35.92 1.10
N ASN A 515 11.84 36.44 0.09
CA ASN A 515 11.48 37.64 -0.66
C ASN A 515 11.02 37.22 -2.06
N GLU A 516 10.41 38.12 -2.84
CA GLU A 516 9.70 37.84 -4.11
C GLU A 516 10.48 37.00 -5.14
N ASN A 517 11.82 36.97 -5.11
CA ASN A 517 12.65 36.13 -5.97
C ASN A 517 13.78 35.36 -5.26
N THR A 518 13.90 35.40 -3.92
CA THR A 518 15.04 34.79 -3.20
C THR A 518 14.65 34.19 -1.84
N SER A 519 15.21 33.01 -1.54
CA SER A 519 15.13 32.36 -0.22
C SER A 519 16.50 32.40 0.47
N SER A 520 16.52 32.62 1.79
CA SER A 520 17.75 32.54 2.59
C SER A 520 17.51 31.85 3.93
N ALA A 521 18.38 30.90 4.25
CA ALA A 521 18.40 30.19 5.51
C ALA A 521 19.01 31.12 6.56
N ARG A 522 18.43 31.13 7.76
CA ARG A 522 18.85 31.98 8.88
C ARG A 522 18.91 31.19 10.15
N LEU A 523 20.02 31.30 10.88
CA LEU A 523 20.21 30.77 12.23
C LEU A 523 20.37 31.94 13.20
N TYR A 524 19.81 31.82 14.41
CA TYR A 524 19.94 32.81 15.47
C TYR A 524 20.46 32.17 16.75
N LEU A 525 21.62 32.61 17.24
CA LEU A 525 22.21 32.10 18.48
C LEU A 525 22.07 33.14 19.59
N TYR A 526 21.34 32.76 20.64
CA TYR A 526 21.11 33.59 21.83
C TYR A 526 21.88 33.06 23.04
N GLY A 527 22.36 33.96 23.90
CA GLY A 527 22.92 33.57 25.20
C GLY A 527 24.15 32.63 25.07
N PRO A 528 24.14 31.45 25.74
CA PRO A 528 25.21 30.45 25.65
C PRO A 528 25.37 29.81 24.28
N LYS A 529 24.29 29.61 23.50
CA LYS A 529 24.30 28.90 22.19
C LYS A 529 25.29 29.49 21.16
N ARG A 530 25.82 30.69 21.41
CA ARG A 530 26.89 31.33 20.62
C ARG A 530 28.21 30.56 20.65
N GLU A 531 28.43 29.65 21.61
CA GLU A 531 29.61 28.78 21.61
C GLU A 531 29.64 27.79 20.42
N PHE A 532 28.49 27.47 19.83
CA PHE A 532 28.38 26.62 18.64
C PHE A 532 28.57 27.38 17.32
N ALA A 533 28.86 28.69 17.35
CA ALA A 533 28.96 29.51 16.13
C ALA A 533 30.04 28.98 15.17
N GLU A 534 31.28 28.78 15.64
CA GLU A 534 32.39 28.27 14.82
C GLU A 534 32.10 26.88 14.23
N GLN A 535 31.43 26.01 15.00
CA GLN A 535 31.05 24.66 14.53
C GLN A 535 29.99 24.71 13.43
N LEU A 536 28.99 25.59 13.56
CA LEU A 536 27.93 25.79 12.56
C LEU A 536 28.46 26.51 11.31
N GLU A 537 29.41 27.43 11.45
CA GLU A 537 30.10 28.09 10.32
C GLU A 537 30.96 27.10 9.54
N ALA A 538 31.75 26.27 10.26
CA ALA A 538 32.57 25.22 9.66
C ALA A 538 31.71 24.22 8.88
N ALA A 539 30.63 23.70 9.49
CA ALA A 539 29.69 22.82 8.80
C ALA A 539 29.07 23.51 7.56
N ALA A 540 28.76 24.81 7.64
CA ALA A 540 28.13 25.54 6.54
C ALA A 540 29.09 25.74 5.37
N ALA A 541 30.34 26.06 5.67
CA ALA A 541 31.42 26.15 4.70
C ALA A 541 31.71 24.78 4.05
N THR A 542 31.70 23.68 4.82
CA THR A 542 31.91 22.32 4.30
C THR A 542 30.81 21.91 3.33
N VAL A 543 29.53 22.06 3.67
CA VAL A 543 28.42 21.64 2.78
C VAL A 543 28.25 22.55 1.55
N LEU A 544 28.77 23.78 1.61
CA LEU A 544 28.80 24.72 0.49
C LEU A 544 30.12 24.67 -0.31
N HIS A 545 31.09 23.84 0.09
CA HIS A 545 32.36 23.72 -0.60
C HIS A 545 32.17 23.18 -2.02
N GLY A 546 32.75 23.86 -3.03
CA GLY A 546 32.58 23.49 -4.44
C GLY A 546 31.17 23.66 -5.01
N ARG A 547 30.32 24.48 -4.35
CA ARG A 547 28.96 24.84 -4.82
C ARG A 547 28.89 26.27 -5.35
N GLU A 548 29.85 26.68 -6.19
CA GLU A 548 29.87 28.00 -6.83
C GLU A 548 28.61 28.26 -7.69
N ASP A 549 27.93 27.21 -8.14
CA ASP A 549 26.65 27.26 -8.84
C ASP A 549 25.50 27.87 -8.01
N LEU A 550 25.61 27.84 -6.68
CA LEU A 550 24.60 28.38 -5.78
C LEU A 550 24.75 29.89 -5.52
N ILE A 551 25.90 30.49 -5.89
CA ILE A 551 26.23 31.89 -5.61
C ILE A 551 25.36 32.84 -6.45
N GLU A 552 24.66 33.74 -5.77
CA GLU A 552 24.06 34.94 -6.35
C GLU A 552 24.85 36.20 -5.98
N ARG A 553 24.52 37.34 -6.61
CA ARG A 553 25.12 38.65 -6.32
C ARG A 553 25.14 38.92 -4.80
N GLN A 554 26.34 39.19 -4.27
CA GLN A 554 26.60 39.50 -2.85
C GLN A 554 26.39 38.34 -1.85
N SER A 555 26.36 37.08 -2.31
CA SER A 555 26.38 35.90 -1.42
C SER A 555 27.77 35.26 -1.30
N THR A 556 27.97 34.47 -0.24
CA THR A 556 29.22 33.75 0.07
C THR A 556 28.93 32.27 0.35
N LEU A 557 29.92 31.41 0.09
CA LEU A 557 29.92 30.00 0.46
C LEU A 557 30.46 29.76 1.89
N THR A 558 31.07 30.78 2.51
CA THR A 558 31.52 30.76 3.91
C THR A 558 30.69 31.76 4.72
N PRO A 559 29.44 31.43 5.09
CA PRO A 559 28.60 32.34 5.85
C PRO A 559 29.02 32.37 7.34
N GLU A 560 29.13 33.56 7.90
CA GLU A 560 29.57 33.81 9.29
C GLU A 560 28.43 34.43 10.14
N PHE A 561 28.47 34.20 11.45
CA PHE A 561 27.55 34.77 12.43
C PHE A 561 27.94 36.21 12.78
N THR A 562 27.08 37.17 12.45
CA THR A 562 27.25 38.56 12.90
C THR A 562 26.52 38.79 14.22
N TYR A 563 27.24 39.28 15.25
CA TYR A 563 26.62 39.64 16.53
C TYR A 563 25.95 41.03 16.51
N SER A 564 24.68 41.08 16.93
CA SER A 564 23.97 42.34 17.17
C SER A 564 23.82 42.61 18.66
N SER A 565 24.42 43.71 19.13
CA SER A 565 24.27 44.21 20.50
C SER A 565 22.83 44.68 20.81
N ILE A 566 22.11 45.17 19.79
CA ILE A 566 20.72 45.64 19.90
C ILE A 566 19.78 44.45 20.15
N TYR A 567 19.87 43.40 19.34
CA TYR A 567 19.02 42.20 19.46
C TYR A 567 19.59 41.12 20.39
N LYS A 568 20.77 41.36 20.98
CA LYS A 568 21.53 40.46 21.88
C LYS A 568 21.70 39.03 21.36
N ARG A 569 21.85 38.88 20.04
CA ARG A 569 21.97 37.59 19.33
C ARG A 569 23.03 37.64 18.26
N ALA A 570 23.63 36.49 17.98
CA ALA A 570 24.38 36.29 16.74
C ALA A 570 23.41 35.78 15.65
N ALA A 571 23.60 36.20 14.40
CA ALA A 571 22.77 35.76 13.28
C ALA A 571 23.63 35.43 12.06
N LEU A 572 23.39 34.24 11.48
CA LEU A 572 23.95 33.80 10.21
C LEU A 572 22.82 33.83 9.18
N GLN A 573 23.10 34.31 7.97
CA GLN A 573 22.16 34.30 6.85
C GLN A 573 22.88 33.83 5.57
N SER A 574 22.34 32.79 4.91
CA SER A 574 22.92 32.27 3.65
C SER A 574 21.83 31.89 2.65
N ALA A 575 21.89 32.50 1.46
CA ALA A 575 21.06 32.12 0.32
C ALA A 575 21.55 30.83 -0.38
N PRO A 576 22.87 30.61 -0.59
CA PRO A 576 23.39 29.33 -1.06
C PRO A 576 22.95 28.16 -0.17
N LEU A 577 23.00 28.31 1.16
CA LEU A 577 22.57 27.27 2.07
C LEU A 577 21.08 26.92 1.94
N ALA A 578 20.21 27.91 1.72
CA ALA A 578 18.79 27.65 1.48
C ALA A 578 18.54 26.89 0.17
N LYS A 579 19.32 27.16 -0.88
CA LYS A 579 19.21 26.41 -2.15
C LYS A 579 19.66 24.98 -1.98
N LEU A 580 20.84 24.76 -1.38
CA LEU A 580 21.37 23.43 -1.08
C LEU A 580 20.34 22.61 -0.30
N LEU A 581 19.79 23.17 0.78
CA LEU A 581 18.79 22.49 1.62
C LEU A 581 17.49 22.18 0.86
N ALA A 582 17.07 23.03 -0.07
CA ALA A 582 15.91 22.77 -0.91
C ALA A 582 16.13 21.58 -1.88
N GLU A 583 17.36 21.29 -2.32
CA GLU A 583 17.69 20.08 -3.09
C GLU A 583 17.41 18.80 -2.29
N PHE A 584 17.55 18.86 -0.97
CA PHE A 584 17.23 17.78 -0.03
C PHE A 584 15.79 17.86 0.54
N GLY A 585 14.92 18.68 -0.05
CA GLY A 585 13.52 18.82 0.33
C GLY A 585 13.28 19.68 1.59
N VAL A 586 14.29 20.39 2.07
CA VAL A 586 14.22 21.23 3.28
C VAL A 586 13.96 22.69 2.90
N THR A 587 12.71 23.11 3.06
CA THR A 587 12.22 24.47 2.77
C THR A 587 11.61 25.11 4.02
N ARG A 588 11.08 26.32 3.90
CA ARG A 588 10.35 26.99 4.98
C ARG A 588 9.16 26.17 5.49
N GLU A 589 8.49 25.48 4.58
CA GLU A 589 7.26 24.71 4.80
C GLU A 589 7.56 23.33 5.41
N THR A 590 8.71 22.76 5.10
CA THR A 590 9.12 21.40 5.51
C THR A 590 10.19 21.36 6.60
N LYS A 591 10.76 22.49 7.04
CA LYS A 591 11.87 22.53 8.03
C LYS A 591 11.62 21.76 9.33
N THR A 592 10.37 21.56 9.71
CA THR A 592 9.96 20.87 10.95
C THR A 592 9.66 19.38 10.74
N ALA A 593 9.79 18.87 9.52
CA ALA A 593 9.72 17.44 9.23
C ALA A 593 11.14 16.87 9.14
N ILE A 594 11.33 15.62 9.57
CA ILE A 594 12.61 14.93 9.41
C ILE A 594 12.80 14.66 7.91
N PRO A 595 13.89 15.13 7.27
CA PRO A 595 14.10 14.95 5.84
C PRO A 595 14.38 13.49 5.46
N GLU A 596 14.04 13.11 4.23
CA GLU A 596 14.21 11.73 3.73
C GLU A 596 15.68 11.26 3.81
N PHE A 597 16.65 12.15 3.57
CA PHE A 597 18.09 11.83 3.67
C PHE A 597 18.55 11.54 5.10
N VAL A 598 17.83 12.02 6.12
CA VAL A 598 18.08 11.69 7.53
C VAL A 598 17.42 10.36 7.87
N LEU A 599 16.19 10.10 7.38
CA LEU A 599 15.47 8.84 7.58
C LEU A 599 16.12 7.63 6.88
N ARG A 600 16.80 7.87 5.75
CA ARG A 600 17.70 6.94 5.05
C ARG A 600 19.17 7.20 5.37
N GLY A 601 19.44 8.03 6.38
CA GLY A 601 20.77 8.35 6.84
C GLY A 601 21.38 7.17 7.58
N ASP A 602 22.71 7.07 7.49
CA ASP A 602 23.48 6.20 8.37
C ASP A 602 23.43 6.69 9.84
N ARG A 603 24.00 5.91 10.74
CA ARG A 603 23.98 6.20 12.19
C ARG A 603 24.57 7.57 12.51
N ASP A 604 25.70 7.90 11.89
CA ASP A 604 26.42 9.15 12.19
C ASP A 604 25.68 10.36 11.61
N THR A 605 25.03 10.22 10.46
CA THR A 605 24.14 11.24 9.87
C THR A 605 22.92 11.50 10.77
N GLN A 606 22.26 10.45 11.26
CA GLN A 606 21.13 10.61 12.19
C GLN A 606 21.57 11.24 13.52
N VAL A 607 22.69 10.78 14.09
CA VAL A 607 23.29 11.38 15.29
C VAL A 607 23.64 12.85 15.08
N ALA A 608 24.21 13.22 13.93
CA ALA A 608 24.57 14.60 13.63
C ALA A 608 23.33 15.51 13.51
N TYR A 609 22.25 15.06 12.84
CA TYR A 609 20.96 15.77 12.82
C TYR A 609 20.42 16.03 14.23
N LEU A 610 20.35 14.98 15.05
CA LEU A 610 19.89 15.09 16.44
C LEU A 610 20.81 15.99 17.27
N THR A 611 22.12 15.94 17.04
CA THR A 611 23.10 16.81 17.72
C THR A 611 22.84 18.29 17.40
N GLY A 612 22.67 18.64 16.12
CA GLY A 612 22.38 20.03 15.74
C GLY A 612 21.03 20.52 16.26
N PHE A 613 20.02 19.64 16.26
CA PHE A 613 18.70 19.93 16.81
C PHE A 613 18.75 20.16 18.33
N PHE A 614 19.29 19.21 19.11
CA PHE A 614 19.33 19.31 20.57
C PHE A 614 20.36 20.32 21.11
N GLN A 615 21.44 20.63 20.39
CA GLN A 615 22.32 21.74 20.79
C GLN A 615 21.60 23.10 20.69
N LEU A 616 20.65 23.26 19.77
CA LEU A 616 19.95 24.52 19.55
C LEU A 616 18.54 24.59 20.15
N GLU A 617 17.80 23.51 20.36
CA GLU A 617 16.46 23.54 21.00
C GLU A 617 16.37 22.68 22.27
N GLY A 618 17.41 21.90 22.58
CA GLY A 618 17.46 21.06 23.77
C GLY A 618 17.72 21.82 25.07
N SER A 619 17.21 21.24 26.14
CA SER A 619 17.41 21.62 27.53
C SER A 619 17.77 20.37 28.33
N VAL A 620 18.55 20.54 29.40
CA VAL A 620 18.91 19.43 30.30
C VAL A 620 18.11 19.57 31.59
N THR A 621 17.34 18.55 31.91
CA THR A 621 16.41 18.48 33.04
C THR A 621 16.76 17.26 33.91
N GLY A 622 16.46 17.34 35.21
CA GLY A 622 16.75 16.26 36.16
C GLY A 622 17.63 16.69 37.34
N SER A 623 18.16 15.70 38.07
CA SER A 623 18.97 15.95 39.26
C SER A 623 20.10 14.93 39.40
N ASN A 624 21.34 15.43 39.51
CA ASN A 624 22.52 14.62 39.78
C ASN A 624 22.42 13.79 41.07
N SER A 625 21.63 14.23 42.06
CA SER A 625 21.43 13.46 43.31
C SER A 625 20.44 12.30 43.15
N ALA A 626 19.60 12.32 42.11
CA ALA A 626 18.62 11.27 41.81
C ALA A 626 19.15 10.25 40.78
N GLY A 627 20.32 10.51 40.17
CA GLY A 627 20.88 9.66 39.12
C GLY A 627 20.14 9.73 37.78
N SER A 628 19.23 10.69 37.60
CA SER A 628 18.46 10.88 36.37
C SER A 628 18.69 12.27 35.78
N MET A 629 19.12 12.28 34.52
CA MET A 629 19.18 13.43 33.63
C MET A 629 18.47 13.07 32.33
N SER A 630 17.63 13.97 31.83
CA SER A 630 17.00 13.93 30.51
C SER A 630 17.51 15.09 29.65
N ILE A 631 17.48 14.88 28.33
CA ILE A 631 17.69 15.93 27.32
C ILE A 631 16.35 16.08 26.60
N GLU A 632 15.75 17.27 26.69
CA GLU A 632 14.38 17.55 26.27
C GLU A 632 14.36 18.79 25.37
N ALA A 633 13.75 18.70 24.19
CA ALA A 633 13.46 19.86 23.34
C ALA A 633 12.01 20.32 23.59
N SER A 634 11.82 21.59 23.92
CA SER A 634 10.51 22.12 24.33
C SER A 634 10.00 23.19 23.36
N SER A 635 9.01 22.84 22.52
CA SER A 635 8.33 23.81 21.66
C SER A 635 7.13 24.45 22.38
N THR A 636 6.92 25.75 22.21
CA THR A 636 5.70 26.44 22.70
C THR A 636 4.58 26.49 21.66
N ASP A 637 4.80 26.04 20.42
CA ASP A 637 3.75 25.98 19.41
C ASP A 637 2.91 24.71 19.58
N ARG A 638 1.73 24.88 20.19
CA ARG A 638 0.74 23.80 20.36
C ARG A 638 0.28 23.17 19.03
N LYS A 639 0.36 23.87 17.88
CA LYS A 639 0.08 23.27 16.56
C LYS A 639 1.29 22.53 15.97
N GLY A 640 2.51 22.92 16.33
CA GLY A 640 3.74 22.20 16.00
C GLY A 640 3.83 20.88 16.78
N LEU A 641 3.64 20.93 18.11
CA LEU A 641 3.65 19.75 18.98
C LEU A 641 2.59 18.69 18.65
N MET A 642 1.49 19.06 17.98
CA MET A 642 0.40 18.14 17.59
C MET A 642 0.59 17.53 16.18
N LYS A 643 1.74 17.78 15.54
CA LYS A 643 2.10 17.35 14.18
C LYS A 643 3.31 16.42 14.09
N VAL A 644 4.03 16.21 15.20
CA VAL A 644 5.21 15.34 15.32
C VAL A 644 4.76 13.98 15.82
#